data_AF-A0A4V1X5R8-F1
#
_entry.id   AF-A0A4V1X5R8-F1
#
_cell.length_a   1.000
_cell.length_b   1.000
_cell.length_c   1.000
_cell.angle_alpha   90.00
_cell.angle_beta   90.00
_cell.angle_gamma   90.00
#
_symmetry.space_group_name_H-M   'P 1'
#
loop_
_entity.id
_entity.type
_entity.pdbx_description
1 polymer ?
#
loop_
_entity_poly.entity_id
_entity_poly.type
_entity_poly.pdbx_seq_one_letter_code
_entity_poly.pdbx_strand_id
1 'polypeptide(L)'
;MPFPDRSRPSKSPVTGLPPGMSSVYPNTYPTQPTETLAQTHGNIGESELVSQLLKRIDDLERGVRTSEHPPVQSPSPPRFQVLHVLDDMERSVCLQEPTWTFGKDVGLKLKAELPLMDVETYLRKNDDISFLVYKSYKTPKVSALELAESLETGVLPAPEPSDESIRIMSEELRMALQTFLRSACSVEEEQLGFFLHTLPAPYLFWYRGRSKRQTLLHQLPKQQAHLELLFDWIERNYATKFDQFHEMISRGRISHAFTEYLFFPGDVVVNKDGDKTKAYRLIEMPALRRTLGRRHYLQEFEKFSRTRSMGNERPRANEAWVWEVPCWTIVYDGQFHRRNENLTLKLVAESHDEEVDISELNVIPLEFVGTILRAQLAQRGRTFWSCRVKRPISYNGGDEDISHTDGERYVIDNKSYKKLHLDGQKSKRDQDPASLGIGNERKPLFVEEMDNKEPPQAPDIYLFPPTIPGFSLRRKLWADLIVDKIVDIAWNKEAFKHLVADDKTKELVQALVADRISSERNTDIIQGKGNGLIILLHGGPGTGKTFTAESVAELAEKPLYPVTCGDIGTEPEQVERYLESVLYLGNLWDCVVLLDEADVFLEERGIADLARNALVSVFLRVLEYYDGILILTSNRVGTFDEAFKSRISLALHYPNFDQPQRCRIWRNFLNRLKALKEPDIDFDDIEWNIPKLANEDLNGRQIRNAITIGRQLAKFQKKELSYTHLKHVVEVAGQFETYVKGTKENLSGEEIARAAGLR
;
A
#
# COMPACT_ATOMS: atom_id res chain seq x y z
N MET A 1 -37.98 -40.04 -30.59
CA MET A 1 -39.33 -40.64 -30.56
C MET A 1 -39.78 -40.75 -29.10
N PRO A 2 -41.05 -40.50 -28.75
CA PRO A 2 -41.96 -39.57 -29.40
C PRO A 2 -42.86 -38.77 -28.41
N PHE A 3 -43.48 -37.71 -28.93
CA PHE A 3 -44.78 -37.18 -28.49
C PHE A 3 -45.90 -38.23 -28.68
N PRO A 4 -47.06 -38.07 -28.03
CA PRO A 4 -48.27 -37.59 -28.73
C PRO A 4 -49.08 -36.62 -27.82
N ASP A 5 -49.78 -35.56 -28.23
CA ASP A 5 -50.62 -35.13 -29.35
C ASP A 5 -52.07 -35.70 -29.42
N ARG A 6 -53.02 -34.81 -29.07
CA ARG A 6 -54.37 -34.49 -29.62
C ARG A 6 -55.52 -35.51 -29.69
N SER A 7 -56.69 -35.09 -29.17
CA SER A 7 -57.93 -34.68 -29.93
C SER A 7 -59.15 -34.53 -28.97
N ARG A 8 -59.76 -33.33 -28.77
CA ARG A 8 -60.91 -32.65 -29.46
C ARG A 8 -62.23 -33.47 -29.52
N PRO A 9 -63.45 -32.87 -29.37
CA PRO A 9 -64.03 -31.77 -30.21
C PRO A 9 -64.82 -30.67 -29.44
N SER A 10 -64.74 -29.37 -29.79
CA SER A 10 -65.57 -28.58 -30.72
C SER A 10 -67.09 -28.52 -30.50
N LYS A 11 -67.62 -27.33 -30.13
CA LYS A 11 -68.80 -26.67 -30.71
C LYS A 11 -68.92 -25.21 -30.22
N SER A 12 -68.81 -24.25 -31.13
CA SER A 12 -69.29 -22.85 -31.07
C SER A 12 -70.60 -22.75 -31.88
N PRO A 13 -71.33 -21.60 -32.03
CA PRO A 13 -71.08 -20.18 -31.69
C PRO A 13 -72.28 -19.51 -30.91
N VAL A 14 -72.31 -18.25 -30.44
CA VAL A 14 -72.51 -16.96 -31.16
C VAL A 14 -72.58 -15.77 -30.14
N THR A 15 -71.82 -14.70 -30.43
CA THR A 15 -71.91 -13.23 -30.13
C THR A 15 -72.08 -12.61 -28.72
N GLY A 16 -71.22 -11.60 -28.45
CA GLY A 16 -71.52 -10.42 -27.61
C GLY A 16 -70.29 -9.74 -26.95
N LEU A 17 -69.70 -8.72 -27.59
CA LEU A 17 -68.73 -7.72 -27.05
C LEU A 17 -69.42 -6.76 -26.03
N PRO A 18 -68.72 -6.00 -25.12
CA PRO A 18 -67.65 -5.02 -25.46
C PRO A 18 -66.60 -4.80 -24.31
N PRO A 19 -65.84 -3.67 -24.16
CA PRO A 19 -64.37 -3.70 -24.12
C PRO A 19 -63.69 -3.09 -22.86
N GLY A 20 -62.35 -3.22 -22.86
CA GLY A 20 -61.28 -2.70 -22.00
C GLY A 20 -61.51 -1.56 -20.99
N MET A 21 -60.90 -1.73 -19.80
CA MET A 21 -60.64 -0.69 -18.82
C MET A 21 -59.13 -0.46 -18.65
N SER A 22 -58.69 0.71 -19.11
CA SER A 22 -57.43 1.39 -18.79
C SER A 22 -57.66 2.31 -17.60
N SER A 23 -56.87 2.22 -16.52
CA SER A 23 -56.92 3.17 -15.41
C SER A 23 -55.92 4.31 -15.64
N VAL A 24 -56.45 5.44 -16.11
CA VAL A 24 -55.82 6.77 -16.10
C VAL A 24 -56.46 7.54 -14.94
N TYR A 25 -55.67 8.06 -14.00
CA TYR A 25 -56.14 9.04 -13.03
C TYR A 25 -55.69 10.45 -13.45
N PRO A 26 -56.61 11.43 -13.58
CA PRO A 26 -56.29 12.77 -14.06
C PRO A 26 -55.93 13.76 -12.93
N ASN A 27 -54.98 14.64 -13.24
CA ASN A 27 -54.73 15.90 -12.52
C ASN A 27 -55.73 16.96 -12.99
N THR A 28 -56.45 17.60 -12.08
CA THR A 28 -57.25 18.81 -12.38
C THR A 28 -57.14 19.83 -11.24
N TYR A 29 -56.71 21.04 -11.60
CA TYR A 29 -56.81 22.26 -10.82
C TYR A 29 -58.20 22.89 -10.99
N PRO A 30 -58.83 23.48 -9.94
CA PRO A 30 -60.09 24.19 -10.10
C PRO A 30 -59.90 25.69 -10.40
N THR A 31 -60.48 26.14 -11.51
CA THR A 31 -60.78 27.55 -11.84
C THR A 31 -62.12 27.97 -11.26
N GLN A 32 -62.20 29.15 -10.63
CA GLN A 32 -63.46 29.79 -10.22
C GLN A 32 -64.03 30.69 -11.34
N PRO A 33 -65.37 30.79 -11.49
CA PRO A 33 -65.99 31.78 -12.36
C PRO A 33 -66.44 33.04 -11.60
N THR A 34 -66.31 34.17 -12.29
CA THR A 34 -66.83 35.49 -11.95
C THR A 34 -68.30 35.61 -12.35
N GLU A 35 -69.16 36.14 -11.49
CA GLU A 35 -70.37 36.85 -11.90
C GLU A 35 -70.80 37.87 -10.84
N THR A 36 -71.35 39.00 -11.32
CA THR A 36 -71.65 40.23 -10.59
C THR A 36 -73.16 40.47 -10.69
N LEU A 37 -73.85 40.86 -9.61
CA LEU A 37 -74.77 42.03 -9.56
C LEU A 37 -75.69 42.10 -8.32
N ALA A 38 -75.70 43.33 -7.75
CA ALA A 38 -76.83 44.11 -7.24
C ALA A 38 -77.47 43.87 -5.84
N GLN A 39 -77.13 44.80 -4.93
CA GLN A 39 -77.98 45.66 -4.07
C GLN A 39 -79.18 45.09 -3.28
N THR A 40 -79.17 45.25 -1.95
CA THR A 40 -80.06 46.19 -1.18
C THR A 40 -79.75 46.21 0.33
N HIS A 41 -79.96 47.37 0.95
CA HIS A 41 -79.68 47.72 2.35
C HIS A 41 -80.61 47.08 3.40
N GLY A 42 -80.10 46.88 4.63
CA GLY A 42 -80.94 46.69 5.83
C GLY A 42 -80.18 46.36 7.12
N ASN A 43 -79.84 47.39 7.90
CA ASN A 43 -79.19 47.32 9.22
C ASN A 43 -80.09 46.64 10.30
N ILE A 44 -79.96 45.33 10.55
CA ILE A 44 -80.35 44.64 11.82
C ILE A 44 -79.51 43.34 12.01
N GLY A 45 -78.17 43.40 11.89
CA GLY A 45 -77.31 42.20 11.89
C GLY A 45 -76.38 41.99 13.09
N GLU A 46 -76.05 43.04 13.85
CA GLU A 46 -74.91 42.96 14.79
C GLU A 46 -75.26 42.30 16.13
N SER A 47 -76.51 42.36 16.59
CA SER A 47 -76.90 41.77 17.89
C SER A 47 -77.12 40.26 17.84
N GLU A 48 -77.46 39.70 16.68
CA GLU A 48 -77.70 38.27 16.50
C GLU A 48 -76.39 37.50 16.25
N LEU A 49 -75.45 38.11 15.53
CA LEU A 49 -74.09 37.57 15.31
C LEU A 49 -73.28 37.48 16.60
N VAL A 50 -73.37 38.48 17.48
CA VAL A 50 -72.68 38.47 18.78
C VAL A 50 -73.26 37.38 19.69
N SER A 51 -74.58 37.16 19.65
CA SER A 51 -75.24 36.10 20.42
C SER A 51 -74.88 34.70 19.92
N GLN A 52 -74.72 34.52 18.60
CA GLN A 52 -74.25 33.27 18.00
C GLN A 52 -72.76 33.01 18.27
N LEU A 53 -71.93 34.05 18.31
CA LEU A 53 -70.50 33.93 18.66
C LEU A 53 -70.29 33.57 20.12
N LEU A 54 -71.03 34.18 21.06
CA LEU A 54 -70.96 33.84 22.48
C LEU A 54 -71.43 32.41 22.75
N LYS A 55 -72.46 31.93 22.06
CA LYS A 55 -72.94 30.55 22.16
C LYS A 55 -71.91 29.55 21.63
N ARG A 56 -71.21 29.90 20.55
CA ARG A 56 -70.16 29.06 19.93
C ARG A 56 -68.87 29.02 20.76
N ILE A 57 -68.56 30.09 21.49
CA ILE A 57 -67.45 30.11 22.46
C ILE A 57 -67.79 29.23 23.67
N ASP A 58 -69.02 29.30 24.19
CA ASP A 58 -69.47 28.48 25.32
C ASP A 58 -69.57 26.98 24.94
N ASP A 59 -69.95 26.66 23.70
CA ASP A 59 -69.91 25.30 23.15
C ASP A 59 -68.47 24.77 22.96
N LEU A 60 -67.51 25.65 22.62
CA LEU A 60 -66.09 25.31 22.51
C LEU A 60 -65.44 25.11 23.89
N GLU A 61 -65.79 25.92 24.89
CA GLU A 61 -65.28 25.76 26.26
C GLU A 61 -65.82 24.52 26.96
N ARG A 62 -67.06 24.10 26.65
CA ARG A 62 -67.62 22.80 27.11
C ARG A 62 -67.01 21.60 26.37
N GLY A 63 -66.61 21.75 25.11
CA GLY A 63 -65.93 20.72 24.32
C GLY A 63 -64.48 20.42 24.74
N VAL A 64 -63.84 21.32 25.50
CA VAL A 64 -62.43 21.19 25.94
C VAL A 64 -62.27 20.37 27.23
N ARG A 65 -63.35 19.99 27.94
CA ARG A 65 -63.26 19.28 29.23
C ARG A 65 -63.61 17.78 29.23
N THR A 66 -63.86 17.17 28.08
CA THR A 66 -64.02 15.70 28.00
C THR A 66 -63.38 15.13 26.73
N SER A 67 -62.16 14.60 26.85
CA SER A 67 -61.62 13.57 25.94
C SER A 67 -60.34 12.99 26.55
N GLU A 68 -60.52 12.06 27.49
CA GLU A 68 -59.53 11.00 27.72
C GLU A 68 -59.47 10.12 26.45
N HIS A 69 -58.26 9.94 25.92
CA HIS A 69 -57.87 9.06 24.80
C HIS A 69 -58.43 9.37 23.40
N PRO A 70 -57.61 9.89 22.46
CA PRO A 70 -57.95 9.81 21.04
C PRO A 70 -57.83 8.34 20.56
N PRO A 71 -58.73 7.88 19.66
CA PRO A 71 -58.63 6.56 19.07
C PRO A 71 -57.38 6.49 18.18
N VAL A 72 -56.69 5.34 18.22
CA VAL A 72 -55.56 5.01 17.35
C VAL A 72 -56.00 5.16 15.90
N GLN A 73 -55.62 6.26 15.26
CA GLN A 73 -55.69 6.39 13.80
C GLN A 73 -54.73 5.36 13.21
N SER A 74 -55.20 4.58 12.24
CA SER A 74 -54.35 3.77 11.38
C SER A 74 -53.19 4.65 10.88
N PRO A 75 -51.92 4.17 10.89
CA PRO A 75 -50.81 5.01 10.48
C PRO A 75 -51.05 5.49 9.04
N SER A 76 -51.02 6.81 8.84
CA SER A 76 -51.05 7.43 7.52
C SER A 76 -49.99 6.76 6.63
N PRO A 77 -50.30 6.47 5.34
CA PRO A 77 -49.32 5.84 4.48
C PRO A 77 -48.07 6.73 4.39
N PRO A 78 -46.86 6.14 4.44
CA PRO A 78 -45.63 6.92 4.40
C PRO A 78 -45.57 7.74 3.11
N ARG A 79 -45.18 9.01 3.22
CA ARG A 79 -44.94 9.88 2.06
C ARG A 79 -43.56 10.53 2.10
N PHE A 80 -43.12 11.03 0.95
CA PHE A 80 -41.90 11.84 0.83
C PHE A 80 -42.27 13.25 0.38
N GLN A 81 -41.37 14.21 0.61
CA GLN A 81 -41.53 15.59 0.14
C GLN A 81 -40.24 16.05 -0.51
N VAL A 82 -40.36 16.69 -1.68
CA VAL A 82 -39.22 17.35 -2.35
C VAL A 82 -39.19 18.81 -1.92
N LEU A 83 -38.01 19.28 -1.55
CA LEU A 83 -37.71 20.66 -1.17
C LEU A 83 -36.62 21.18 -2.10
N HIS A 84 -36.88 22.33 -2.71
CA HIS A 84 -35.96 23.01 -3.61
C HIS A 84 -35.27 24.14 -2.84
N VAL A 85 -33.95 24.12 -2.76
CA VAL A 85 -33.14 25.10 -2.01
C VAL A 85 -32.41 25.98 -2.99
N LEU A 86 -32.57 27.29 -2.85
CA LEU A 86 -31.95 28.29 -3.71
C LEU A 86 -30.82 28.97 -2.96
N ASP A 87 -29.57 28.74 -3.39
CA ASP A 87 -28.36 29.32 -2.78
C ASP A 87 -28.12 30.77 -3.26
N ASP A 88 -29.17 31.61 -3.18
CA ASP A 88 -29.06 33.07 -3.26
C ASP A 88 -28.84 33.64 -1.85
N MET A 89 -28.51 34.94 -1.74
CA MET A 89 -28.05 35.66 -0.52
C MET A 89 -28.80 35.38 0.81
N GLU A 90 -30.00 34.79 0.78
CA GLU A 90 -30.84 34.47 1.94
C GLU A 90 -31.26 32.97 2.07
N ARG A 91 -30.73 32.05 1.25
CA ARG A 91 -31.08 30.60 1.23
C ARG A 91 -32.58 30.32 1.38
N SER A 92 -33.34 30.52 0.30
CA SER A 92 -34.77 30.23 0.32
C SER A 92 -35.08 28.76 0.01
N VAL A 93 -36.04 28.18 0.72
CA VAL A 93 -36.53 26.80 0.51
C VAL A 93 -37.95 26.88 -0.06
N CYS A 94 -38.24 26.19 -1.17
CA CYS A 94 -39.56 26.16 -1.79
C CYS A 94 -40.06 24.74 -2.05
N LEU A 95 -41.38 24.61 -2.14
CA LEU A 95 -42.06 23.33 -2.41
C LEU A 95 -42.19 23.03 -3.91
N GLN A 96 -42.06 24.04 -4.77
CA GLN A 96 -42.15 23.92 -6.22
C GLN A 96 -40.77 24.10 -6.86
N GLU A 97 -40.61 23.52 -8.06
CA GLU A 97 -39.40 23.65 -8.85
C GLU A 97 -39.14 25.13 -9.17
N PRO A 98 -37.90 25.61 -9.02
CA PRO A 98 -37.58 27.00 -9.34
C PRO A 98 -37.60 27.23 -10.84
N THR A 99 -37.80 28.49 -11.24
CA THR A 99 -37.82 28.90 -12.65
C THR A 99 -36.76 29.97 -12.91
N TRP A 100 -36.28 30.05 -14.14
CA TRP A 100 -35.40 31.14 -14.55
C TRP A 100 -36.18 32.43 -14.73
N THR A 101 -35.61 33.53 -14.22
CA THR A 101 -36.14 34.88 -14.42
C THR A 101 -35.01 35.86 -14.69
N PHE A 102 -35.32 36.97 -15.38
CA PHE A 102 -34.35 38.03 -15.60
C PHE A 102 -34.39 39.02 -14.45
N GLY A 103 -33.24 39.26 -13.81
CA GLY A 103 -33.07 40.30 -12.82
C GLY A 103 -33.06 41.71 -13.44
N LYS A 104 -33.18 42.74 -12.59
CA LYS A 104 -33.13 44.16 -13.00
C LYS A 104 -31.84 44.56 -13.75
N ASP A 105 -30.78 43.77 -13.60
CA ASP A 105 -29.45 44.01 -14.17
C ASP A 105 -29.11 43.09 -15.37
N VAL A 106 -30.11 42.56 -16.09
CA VAL A 106 -29.95 41.68 -17.29
C VAL A 106 -29.35 40.29 -16.99
N GLY A 107 -28.97 39.99 -15.74
CA GLY A 107 -28.52 38.66 -15.32
C GLY A 107 -29.68 37.67 -15.07
N LEU A 108 -29.50 36.41 -15.47
CA LEU A 108 -30.38 35.28 -15.09
C LEU A 108 -30.35 35.09 -13.57
N LYS A 109 -31.53 34.99 -12.97
CA LYS A 109 -31.74 34.68 -11.55
C LYS A 109 -32.75 33.55 -11.39
N LEU A 110 -32.59 32.77 -10.34
CA LEU A 110 -33.56 31.74 -9.97
C LEU A 110 -34.70 32.39 -9.17
N LYS A 111 -35.94 32.07 -9.53
CA LYS A 111 -37.12 32.51 -8.78
C LYS A 111 -37.70 31.33 -8.01
N ALA A 112 -37.82 31.51 -6.69
CA ALA A 112 -38.61 30.63 -5.84
C ALA A 112 -40.10 30.88 -6.06
N GLU A 113 -40.87 29.84 -6.34
CA GLU A 113 -42.32 29.90 -6.28
C GLU A 113 -42.77 29.29 -4.94
N LEU A 114 -43.54 30.03 -4.13
CA LEU A 114 -43.99 29.63 -2.78
C LEU A 114 -42.85 29.30 -1.80
N PRO A 115 -42.06 30.29 -1.35
CA PRO A 115 -41.03 30.08 -0.34
C PRO A 115 -41.65 29.68 1.01
N LEU A 116 -41.05 28.68 1.65
CA LEU A 116 -41.36 28.29 3.02
C LEU A 116 -40.65 29.25 3.98
N MET A 117 -41.44 29.98 4.78
CA MET A 117 -40.90 30.92 5.78
C MET A 117 -40.29 30.19 6.98
N ASP A 118 -40.80 29.02 7.34
CA ASP A 118 -40.27 28.19 8.42
C ASP A 118 -40.45 26.69 8.11
N VAL A 119 -39.34 26.02 7.83
CA VAL A 119 -39.28 24.59 7.53
C VAL A 119 -39.61 23.75 8.78
N GLU A 120 -39.24 24.20 9.98
CA GLU A 120 -39.47 23.43 11.21
C GLU A 120 -40.97 23.37 11.55
N THR A 121 -41.67 24.49 11.43
CA THR A 121 -43.13 24.53 11.63
C THR A 121 -43.87 23.72 10.56
N TYR A 122 -43.37 23.67 9.33
CA TYR A 122 -43.90 22.77 8.30
C TYR A 122 -43.72 21.31 8.69
N LEU A 123 -42.52 20.89 9.10
CA LEU A 123 -42.25 19.49 9.46
C LEU A 123 -43.04 19.04 10.71
N ARG A 124 -43.25 19.92 11.70
CA ARG A 124 -44.08 19.60 12.88
C ARG A 124 -45.56 19.34 12.55
N LYS A 125 -46.05 19.89 11.44
CA LYS A 125 -47.44 19.68 10.97
C LYS A 125 -47.59 18.46 10.06
N ASN A 126 -46.49 17.82 9.69
CA ASN A 126 -46.41 16.78 8.67
C ASN A 126 -45.52 15.63 9.17
N ASP A 127 -45.95 14.97 10.25
CA ASP A 127 -45.24 13.87 10.92
C ASP A 127 -45.29 12.54 10.15
N ASP A 128 -46.12 12.46 9.10
CA ASP A 128 -46.26 11.33 8.17
C ASP A 128 -45.17 11.29 7.07
N ILE A 129 -44.26 12.28 7.04
CA ILE A 129 -43.14 12.34 6.10
C ILE A 129 -42.03 11.38 6.53
N SER A 130 -41.72 10.40 5.69
CA SER A 130 -40.67 9.41 5.92
C SER A 130 -39.27 9.94 5.61
N PHE A 131 -39.13 10.68 4.51
CA PHE A 131 -37.88 11.31 4.08
C PHE A 131 -38.13 12.57 3.25
N LEU A 132 -37.14 13.46 3.23
CA LEU A 132 -37.12 14.69 2.44
C LEU A 132 -36.07 14.60 1.35
N VAL A 133 -36.40 14.99 0.13
CA VAL A 133 -35.44 15.14 -0.97
C VAL A 133 -35.07 16.61 -1.08
N TYR A 134 -33.83 16.95 -0.83
CA TYR A 134 -33.30 18.30 -1.04
C TYR A 134 -32.66 18.39 -2.42
N LYS A 135 -33.14 19.32 -3.24
CA LYS A 135 -32.54 19.71 -4.52
C LYS A 135 -32.00 21.13 -4.38
N SER A 136 -30.69 21.29 -4.37
CA SER A 136 -30.05 22.60 -4.22
C SER A 136 -29.69 23.18 -5.59
N TYR A 137 -30.02 24.43 -5.82
CA TYR A 137 -29.77 25.14 -7.06
C TYR A 137 -28.86 26.33 -6.79
N LYS A 138 -27.83 26.48 -7.63
CA LYS A 138 -26.95 27.64 -7.62
C LYS A 138 -27.27 28.52 -8.82
N THR A 139 -27.17 29.83 -8.63
CA THR A 139 -27.27 30.76 -9.75
C THR A 139 -26.09 30.51 -10.71
N PRO A 140 -26.35 30.18 -11.97
CA PRO A 140 -25.32 29.81 -12.92
C PRO A 140 -24.57 31.06 -13.39
N LYS A 141 -23.26 30.90 -13.61
CA LYS A 141 -22.51 31.82 -14.48
C LYS A 141 -22.71 31.34 -15.93
N VAL A 142 -23.88 31.58 -16.51
CA VAL A 142 -24.20 31.12 -17.87
C VAL A 142 -23.31 31.84 -18.89
N SER A 143 -22.83 31.10 -19.90
CA SER A 143 -22.13 31.71 -21.02
C SER A 143 -23.11 32.54 -21.86
N ALA A 144 -22.67 33.67 -22.42
CA ALA A 144 -23.55 34.52 -23.26
C ALA A 144 -24.09 33.80 -24.51
N LEU A 145 -23.52 32.65 -24.88
CA LEU A 145 -23.85 31.85 -26.06
C LEU A 145 -25.07 30.94 -25.83
N GLU A 146 -25.13 30.22 -24.71
CA GLU A 146 -26.30 29.38 -24.35
C GLU A 146 -27.55 30.23 -24.03
N LEU A 147 -27.29 31.40 -23.44
CA LEU A 147 -28.31 32.43 -23.24
C LEU A 147 -28.88 32.94 -24.57
N ALA A 148 -28.04 33.10 -25.60
CA ALA A 148 -28.46 33.59 -26.91
C ALA A 148 -29.32 32.57 -27.68
N GLU A 149 -28.93 31.28 -27.69
CA GLU A 149 -29.75 30.21 -28.32
C GLU A 149 -31.10 30.02 -27.62
N SER A 150 -31.14 30.14 -26.28
CA SER A 150 -32.39 30.04 -25.51
C SER A 150 -33.29 31.27 -25.69
N LEU A 151 -32.71 32.45 -25.95
CA LEU A 151 -33.45 33.67 -26.26
C LEU A 151 -34.06 33.65 -27.68
N GLU A 152 -33.42 32.97 -28.64
CA GLU A 152 -33.96 32.78 -29.99
C GLU A 152 -35.15 31.80 -30.04
N THR A 153 -35.15 30.80 -29.15
CA THR A 153 -36.20 29.77 -29.07
C THR A 153 -37.36 30.13 -28.12
N GLY A 154 -37.18 31.15 -27.28
CA GLY A 154 -38.22 31.69 -26.38
C GLY A 154 -38.56 30.81 -25.18
N VAL A 155 -37.83 29.69 -24.98
CA VAL A 155 -38.05 28.76 -23.87
C VAL A 155 -36.71 28.55 -23.15
N LEU A 156 -36.63 29.01 -21.91
CA LEU A 156 -35.48 28.73 -21.05
C LEU A 156 -35.56 27.26 -20.57
N PRO A 157 -34.47 26.49 -20.59
CA PRO A 157 -34.46 25.13 -20.08
C PRO A 157 -34.76 25.11 -18.57
N ALA A 158 -35.37 24.03 -18.06
CA ALA A 158 -35.61 23.92 -16.61
C ALA A 158 -34.27 23.97 -15.84
N PRO A 159 -34.20 24.65 -14.67
CA PRO A 159 -32.98 24.65 -13.88
C PRO A 159 -32.60 23.24 -13.43
N GLU A 160 -31.33 22.87 -13.61
CA GLU A 160 -30.80 21.62 -13.07
C GLU A 160 -30.26 21.83 -11.64
N PRO A 161 -30.55 20.91 -10.70
CA PRO A 161 -30.02 21.00 -9.34
C PRO A 161 -28.49 20.78 -9.37
N SER A 162 -27.78 21.62 -8.64
CA SER A 162 -26.33 21.53 -8.48
C SER A 162 -25.89 20.49 -7.45
N ASP A 163 -26.79 20.11 -6.54
CA ASP A 163 -26.57 19.09 -5.51
C ASP A 163 -27.91 18.48 -5.09
N GLU A 164 -27.93 17.19 -4.76
CA GLU A 164 -29.13 16.47 -4.37
C GLU A 164 -28.85 15.51 -3.20
N SER A 165 -29.71 15.52 -2.18
CA SER A 165 -29.57 14.63 -1.02
C SER A 165 -30.92 14.24 -0.42
N ILE A 166 -31.01 13.05 0.17
CA ILE A 166 -32.20 12.58 0.90
C ILE A 166 -31.92 12.64 2.39
N ARG A 167 -32.75 13.34 3.14
CA ARG A 167 -32.71 13.37 4.61
C ARG A 167 -33.75 12.43 5.19
N ILE A 168 -33.32 11.55 6.09
CA ILE A 168 -34.18 10.53 6.71
C ILE A 168 -34.86 11.13 7.95
N MET A 169 -36.19 11.07 8.00
CA MET A 169 -36.99 11.66 9.08
C MET A 169 -37.61 10.60 10.01
N SER A 170 -38.08 9.49 9.43
CA SER A 170 -38.68 8.37 10.20
C SER A 170 -37.62 7.48 10.83
N GLU A 171 -37.86 7.09 12.09
CA GLU A 171 -37.01 6.15 12.82
C GLU A 171 -37.12 4.73 12.26
N GLU A 172 -38.30 4.34 11.80
CA GLU A 172 -38.58 3.07 11.13
C GLU A 172 -37.74 2.93 9.86
N LEU A 173 -37.70 3.99 9.04
CA LEU A 173 -36.87 4.03 7.84
C LEU A 173 -35.38 3.97 8.18
N ARG A 174 -34.94 4.69 9.22
CA ARG A 174 -33.54 4.68 9.66
C ARG A 174 -33.09 3.28 10.08
N MET A 175 -33.87 2.60 10.92
CA MET A 175 -33.58 1.23 11.38
C MET A 175 -33.53 0.23 10.22
N ALA A 176 -34.47 0.36 9.29
CA ALA A 176 -34.55 -0.51 8.12
C ALA A 176 -33.36 -0.28 7.16
N LEU A 177 -32.98 0.98 6.95
CA LEU A 177 -31.82 1.34 6.14
C LEU A 177 -30.50 0.89 6.79
N GLN A 178 -30.35 1.00 8.11
CA GLN A 178 -29.18 0.50 8.83
C GLN A 178 -28.98 -1.00 8.58
N THR A 179 -30.07 -1.77 8.63
CA THR A 179 -30.06 -3.21 8.36
C THR A 179 -29.69 -3.49 6.90
N PHE A 180 -30.20 -2.69 5.96
CA PHE A 180 -29.86 -2.80 4.54
C PHE A 180 -28.38 -2.48 4.28
N LEU A 181 -27.86 -1.36 4.77
CA LEU A 181 -26.46 -0.96 4.54
C LEU A 181 -25.46 -1.98 5.09
N ARG A 182 -25.76 -2.58 6.26
CA ARG A 182 -24.95 -3.66 6.84
C ARG A 182 -24.98 -4.94 6.00
N SER A 183 -26.17 -5.40 5.62
CA SER A 183 -26.36 -6.71 4.96
C SER A 183 -26.09 -6.68 3.45
N ALA A 184 -26.41 -5.56 2.79
CA ALA A 184 -26.32 -5.41 1.35
C ALA A 184 -24.99 -4.81 0.90
N CYS A 185 -24.48 -3.80 1.61
CA CYS A 185 -23.36 -2.97 1.20
C CYS A 185 -22.09 -3.14 2.07
N SER A 186 -22.15 -3.95 3.13
CA SER A 186 -21.03 -4.20 4.06
C SER A 186 -20.39 -2.92 4.65
N VAL A 187 -21.20 -1.90 4.90
CA VAL A 187 -20.75 -0.60 5.43
C VAL A 187 -20.39 -0.72 6.92
N GLU A 188 -19.23 -0.17 7.31
CA GLU A 188 -18.73 -0.18 8.69
C GLU A 188 -19.50 0.79 9.60
N GLU A 189 -19.46 0.56 10.92
CA GLU A 189 -20.17 1.39 11.90
C GLU A 189 -19.76 2.86 11.87
N GLU A 190 -18.47 3.16 11.63
CA GLU A 190 -17.98 4.53 11.48
C GLU A 190 -18.67 5.28 10.33
N GLN A 191 -19.02 4.57 9.24
CA GLN A 191 -19.62 5.14 8.04
C GLN A 191 -21.15 5.14 8.10
N LEU A 192 -21.78 4.25 8.88
CA LEU A 192 -23.23 4.20 9.05
C LEU A 192 -23.79 5.52 9.58
N GLY A 193 -23.09 6.19 10.52
CA GLY A 193 -23.56 7.47 11.08
C GLY A 193 -23.87 8.53 10.03
N PHE A 194 -23.06 8.61 8.97
CA PHE A 194 -23.27 9.55 7.87
C PHE A 194 -24.54 9.21 7.07
N PHE A 195 -24.67 7.96 6.61
CA PHE A 195 -25.79 7.53 5.76
C PHE A 195 -27.14 7.49 6.49
N LEU A 196 -27.17 7.34 7.82
CA LEU A 196 -28.41 7.25 8.60
C LEU A 196 -29.13 8.59 8.81
N HIS A 197 -28.47 9.70 8.45
CA HIS A 197 -29.05 11.04 8.53
C HIS A 197 -29.31 11.63 7.15
N THR A 198 -28.31 11.58 6.27
CA THR A 198 -28.38 12.15 4.92
C THR A 198 -27.73 11.22 3.91
N LEU A 199 -28.46 10.91 2.84
CA LEU A 199 -27.97 10.13 1.70
C LEU A 199 -27.64 11.09 0.57
N PRO A 200 -26.38 11.21 0.16
CA PRO A 200 -26.02 12.02 -1.00
C PRO A 200 -26.37 11.28 -2.30
N ALA A 201 -26.80 12.04 -3.33
CA ALA A 201 -26.76 11.56 -4.70
C ALA A 201 -25.31 11.19 -5.08
N PRO A 202 -25.09 10.16 -5.93
CA PRO A 202 -26.09 9.48 -6.75
C PRO A 202 -26.66 8.19 -6.12
N TYR A 203 -26.72 8.09 -4.79
CA TYR A 203 -27.36 6.97 -4.08
C TYR A 203 -26.78 5.58 -4.42
N LEU A 204 -25.45 5.49 -4.56
CA LEU A 204 -24.74 4.26 -4.96
C LEU A 204 -24.97 3.06 -4.03
N PHE A 205 -25.36 3.29 -2.77
CA PHE A 205 -25.75 2.21 -1.87
C PHE A 205 -26.92 1.39 -2.43
N TRP A 206 -27.85 2.05 -3.14
CA TRP A 206 -28.95 1.38 -3.83
C TRP A 206 -28.45 0.60 -5.03
N TYR A 207 -27.61 1.22 -5.88
CA TYR A 207 -27.02 0.58 -7.05
C TYR A 207 -26.36 -0.77 -6.70
N ARG A 208 -25.57 -0.81 -5.62
CA ARG A 208 -24.91 -2.04 -5.13
C ARG A 208 -25.86 -3.05 -4.51
N GLY A 209 -26.87 -2.57 -3.77
CA GLY A 209 -27.78 -3.40 -2.99
C GLY A 209 -29.07 -3.83 -3.72
N ARG A 210 -29.32 -3.33 -4.94
CA ARG A 210 -30.58 -3.51 -5.68
C ARG A 210 -31.02 -4.98 -5.82
N SER A 211 -30.06 -5.90 -5.98
CA SER A 211 -30.33 -7.34 -6.08
C SER A 211 -30.87 -7.97 -4.79
N LYS A 212 -30.60 -7.37 -3.63
CA LYS A 212 -31.04 -7.84 -2.31
C LYS A 212 -32.35 -7.20 -1.83
N ARG A 213 -32.99 -6.36 -2.66
CA ARG A 213 -34.28 -5.70 -2.38
C ARG A 213 -35.29 -6.68 -1.78
N GLN A 214 -35.59 -7.76 -2.51
CA GLN A 214 -36.66 -8.68 -2.13
C GLN A 214 -36.37 -9.42 -0.82
N THR A 215 -35.12 -9.85 -0.63
CA THR A 215 -34.67 -10.54 0.58
C THR A 215 -34.85 -9.68 1.83
N LEU A 216 -34.53 -8.38 1.73
CA LEU A 216 -34.66 -7.46 2.85
C LEU A 216 -36.13 -7.10 3.14
N LEU A 217 -36.95 -6.87 2.11
CA LEU A 217 -38.38 -6.58 2.29
C LEU A 217 -39.10 -7.71 3.03
N HIS A 218 -38.70 -8.97 2.80
CA HIS A 218 -39.24 -10.12 3.55
C HIS A 218 -38.77 -10.19 5.01
N GLN A 219 -37.59 -9.66 5.34
CA GLN A 219 -37.04 -9.66 6.71
C GLN A 219 -37.64 -8.57 7.60
N LEU A 220 -38.15 -7.48 7.00
CA LEU A 220 -38.63 -6.28 7.72
C LEU A 220 -40.08 -5.90 7.32
N PRO A 221 -41.08 -6.74 7.62
CA PRO A 221 -42.46 -6.52 7.17
C PRO A 221 -43.10 -5.26 7.79
N LYS A 222 -42.65 -4.82 8.96
CA LYS A 222 -43.17 -3.59 9.61
C LYS A 222 -42.67 -2.31 8.95
N GLN A 223 -41.48 -2.34 8.34
CA GLN A 223 -40.81 -1.18 7.74
C GLN A 223 -40.84 -1.21 6.20
N GLN A 224 -41.45 -2.24 5.61
CA GLN A 224 -41.52 -2.49 4.17
C GLN A 224 -42.05 -1.28 3.40
N ALA A 225 -43.15 -0.67 3.85
CA ALA A 225 -43.77 0.46 3.15
C ALA A 225 -42.84 1.69 3.05
N HIS A 226 -42.05 1.98 4.09
CA HIS A 226 -41.11 3.10 4.07
C HIS A 226 -39.91 2.85 3.14
N LEU A 227 -39.40 1.62 3.11
CA LEU A 227 -38.29 1.23 2.24
C LEU A 227 -38.71 1.17 0.77
N GLU A 228 -39.88 0.61 0.47
CA GLU A 228 -40.43 0.56 -0.89
C GLU A 228 -40.61 1.98 -1.45
N LEU A 229 -41.13 2.90 -0.64
CA LEU A 229 -41.25 4.30 -1.04
C LEU A 229 -39.91 4.93 -1.42
N LEU A 230 -38.86 4.71 -0.61
CA LEU A 230 -37.52 5.23 -0.86
C LEU A 230 -36.92 4.60 -2.12
N PHE A 231 -36.95 3.28 -2.23
CA PHE A 231 -36.35 2.55 -3.35
C PHE A 231 -37.07 2.85 -4.66
N ASP A 232 -38.40 2.93 -4.67
CA ASP A 232 -39.16 3.27 -5.87
C ASP A 232 -38.90 4.71 -6.31
N TRP A 233 -38.68 5.63 -5.38
CA TRP A 233 -38.28 6.99 -5.72
C TRP A 233 -36.89 7.01 -6.39
N ILE A 234 -35.88 6.34 -5.80
CA ILE A 234 -34.53 6.28 -6.38
C ILE A 234 -34.57 5.61 -7.75
N GLU A 235 -35.29 4.50 -7.87
CA GLU A 235 -35.44 3.73 -9.10
C GLU A 235 -36.03 4.57 -10.23
N ARG A 236 -37.10 5.34 -9.97
CA ARG A 236 -37.73 6.21 -10.97
C ARG A 236 -36.82 7.33 -11.48
N ASN A 237 -35.90 7.83 -10.64
CA ASN A 237 -35.08 8.99 -10.97
C ASN A 237 -33.67 8.63 -11.46
N TYR A 238 -33.12 7.48 -11.05
CA TYR A 238 -31.71 7.12 -11.30
C TYR A 238 -31.52 5.81 -12.07
N ALA A 239 -32.54 4.98 -12.31
CA ALA A 239 -32.37 3.70 -13.01
C ALA A 239 -31.66 3.85 -14.37
N THR A 240 -32.05 4.84 -15.17
CA THR A 240 -31.43 5.10 -16.49
C THR A 240 -29.96 5.50 -16.37
N LYS A 241 -29.61 6.33 -15.38
CA LYS A 241 -28.22 6.73 -15.10
C LYS A 241 -27.38 5.55 -14.62
N PHE A 242 -27.96 4.68 -13.78
CA PHE A 242 -27.30 3.45 -13.35
C PHE A 242 -27.08 2.47 -14.49
N ASP A 243 -28.05 2.33 -15.40
CA ASP A 243 -27.91 1.45 -16.56
C ASP A 243 -26.83 1.99 -17.53
N GLN A 244 -26.79 3.30 -17.77
CA GLN A 244 -25.73 3.96 -18.55
C GLN A 244 -24.35 3.76 -17.91
N PHE A 245 -24.24 3.98 -16.60
CA PHE A 245 -23.01 3.73 -15.86
C PHE A 245 -22.58 2.26 -15.95
N HIS A 246 -23.51 1.33 -15.77
CA HIS A 246 -23.25 -0.11 -15.83
C HIS A 246 -22.74 -0.54 -17.22
N GLU A 247 -23.35 -0.02 -18.28
CA GLU A 247 -22.91 -0.25 -19.66
C GLU A 247 -21.48 0.29 -19.88
N MET A 248 -21.19 1.50 -19.39
CA MET A 248 -19.88 2.14 -19.54
C MET A 248 -18.76 1.36 -18.81
N ILE A 249 -18.97 0.98 -17.55
CA ILE A 249 -17.98 0.21 -16.78
C ILE A 249 -17.79 -1.21 -17.35
N SER A 250 -18.82 -1.80 -17.98
CA SER A 250 -18.70 -3.11 -18.63
C SER A 250 -17.72 -3.10 -19.81
N ARG A 251 -17.49 -1.92 -20.42
CA ARG A 251 -16.50 -1.67 -21.46
C ARG A 251 -15.14 -1.24 -20.90
N GLY A 252 -15.00 -1.12 -19.57
CA GLY A 252 -13.80 -0.61 -18.92
C GLY A 252 -13.56 0.90 -19.12
N ARG A 253 -14.63 1.65 -19.44
CA ARG A 253 -14.57 3.08 -19.74
C ARG A 253 -15.23 3.89 -18.62
N ILE A 254 -14.87 5.16 -18.51
CA ILE A 254 -15.51 6.12 -17.61
C ILE A 254 -15.45 7.53 -18.18
N SER A 255 -16.52 8.30 -18.03
CA SER A 255 -16.55 9.73 -18.35
C SER A 255 -16.49 10.59 -17.09
N HIS A 256 -16.24 11.88 -17.28
CA HIS A 256 -16.25 12.82 -16.16
C HIS A 256 -17.60 12.84 -15.43
N ALA A 257 -18.72 12.80 -16.18
CA ALA A 257 -20.08 12.77 -15.62
C ALA A 257 -20.34 11.63 -14.63
N PHE A 258 -19.71 10.47 -14.85
CA PHE A 258 -19.88 9.28 -14.03
C PHE A 258 -18.72 8.99 -13.09
N THR A 259 -17.72 9.87 -13.00
CA THR A 259 -16.52 9.64 -12.16
C THR A 259 -16.88 9.48 -10.68
N GLU A 260 -17.90 10.19 -10.18
CA GLU A 260 -18.39 10.02 -8.80
C GLU A 260 -19.04 8.65 -8.56
N TYR A 261 -19.57 8.01 -9.59
CA TYR A 261 -20.24 6.70 -9.50
C TYR A 261 -19.24 5.54 -9.34
N LEU A 262 -17.97 5.79 -9.68
CA LEU A 262 -16.89 4.81 -9.64
C LEU A 262 -16.45 4.45 -8.21
N PHE A 263 -16.74 5.30 -7.22
CA PHE A 263 -16.20 5.18 -5.86
C PHE A 263 -17.32 5.05 -4.84
N PHE A 264 -17.15 4.16 -3.86
CA PHE A 264 -18.05 4.06 -2.71
C PHE A 264 -17.27 4.00 -1.40
N PRO A 265 -17.74 4.65 -0.31
CA PRO A 265 -17.05 4.64 0.97
C PRO A 265 -16.79 3.20 1.46
N GLY A 266 -15.56 2.96 1.92
CA GLY A 266 -15.11 1.65 2.38
C GLY A 266 -14.44 0.81 1.29
N ASP A 267 -14.53 1.19 0.01
CA ASP A 267 -13.84 0.51 -1.08
C ASP A 267 -12.32 0.60 -0.97
N VAL A 268 -11.64 -0.40 -1.52
CA VAL A 268 -10.20 -0.34 -1.74
C VAL A 268 -9.94 0.31 -3.09
N VAL A 269 -9.14 1.37 -3.09
CA VAL A 269 -8.63 2.05 -4.28
C VAL A 269 -7.12 1.89 -4.38
N VAL A 270 -6.59 1.78 -5.59
CA VAL A 270 -5.17 1.61 -5.86
C VAL A 270 -4.65 2.83 -6.59
N ASN A 271 -3.65 3.49 -6.01
CA ASN A 271 -2.90 4.55 -6.65
C ASN A 271 -1.69 3.93 -7.38
N LYS A 272 -1.65 4.07 -8.71
CA LYS A 272 -0.57 3.57 -9.56
C LYS A 272 0.58 4.59 -9.58
N ASP A 273 1.73 4.19 -9.05
CA ASP A 273 2.95 5.01 -9.02
C ASP A 273 4.18 4.13 -9.25
N GLY A 274 4.19 3.41 -10.38
CA GLY A 274 5.24 2.45 -10.74
C GLY A 274 5.51 1.42 -9.62
N ASP A 275 6.77 1.32 -9.20
CA ASP A 275 7.24 0.43 -8.12
C ASP A 275 6.64 0.78 -6.73
N LYS A 276 6.01 1.95 -6.57
CA LYS A 276 5.40 2.42 -5.31
C LYS A 276 3.88 2.36 -5.32
N THR A 277 3.30 1.64 -6.28
CA THR A 277 1.85 1.40 -6.35
C THR A 277 1.31 0.96 -5.00
N LYS A 278 0.28 1.63 -4.50
CA LYS A 278 -0.21 1.47 -3.12
C LYS A 278 -1.72 1.46 -3.07
N ALA A 279 -2.29 0.60 -2.23
CA ALA A 279 -3.73 0.54 -2.01
C ALA A 279 -4.12 1.34 -0.77
N TYR A 280 -5.33 1.87 -0.82
CA TYR A 280 -5.94 2.74 0.15
C TYR A 280 -7.40 2.34 0.34
N ARG A 281 -7.96 2.69 1.50
CA ARG A 281 -9.38 2.50 1.78
C ARG A 281 -10.09 3.85 1.78
N LEU A 282 -11.16 3.95 1.02
CA LEU A 282 -11.89 5.19 0.84
C LEU A 282 -12.67 5.56 2.12
N ILE A 283 -12.55 6.81 2.56
CA ILE A 283 -13.28 7.31 3.74
C ILE A 283 -14.64 7.87 3.32
N GLU A 284 -14.65 8.73 2.30
CA GLU A 284 -15.82 9.48 1.82
C GLU A 284 -15.82 9.55 0.29
N MET A 285 -16.91 10.06 -0.29
CA MET A 285 -17.02 10.26 -1.74
C MET A 285 -15.94 11.24 -2.24
N PRO A 286 -15.35 11.01 -3.43
CA PRO A 286 -14.45 11.99 -4.04
C PRO A 286 -15.14 13.33 -4.28
N ALA A 287 -14.40 14.42 -4.11
CA ALA A 287 -14.89 15.77 -4.36
C ALA A 287 -14.10 16.42 -5.49
N LEU A 288 -14.80 17.05 -6.45
CA LEU A 288 -14.14 17.79 -7.52
C LEU A 288 -13.42 19.02 -6.94
N ARG A 289 -12.11 19.14 -7.21
CA ARG A 289 -11.28 20.23 -6.69
C ARG A 289 -11.67 21.55 -7.33
N ARG A 290 -12.28 22.45 -6.55
CA ARG A 290 -12.57 23.82 -6.99
C ARG A 290 -11.30 24.66 -6.87
N THR A 291 -10.57 24.88 -7.97
CA THR A 291 -9.39 25.75 -7.99
C THR A 291 -9.76 27.21 -7.69
N LEU A 292 -9.73 27.58 -6.41
CA LEU A 292 -9.66 28.97 -5.94
C LEU A 292 -8.29 29.54 -6.34
N GLY A 293 -8.20 30.21 -7.49
CA GLY A 293 -6.95 30.92 -7.82
C GLY A 293 -6.56 31.10 -9.28
N ARG A 294 -7.43 30.82 -10.25
CA ARG A 294 -7.39 31.55 -11.53
C ARG A 294 -8.81 31.93 -11.85
N ARG A 295 -9.04 33.25 -11.97
CA ARG A 295 -10.23 33.76 -12.62
C ARG A 295 -10.33 33.01 -13.96
N HIS A 296 -11.33 32.16 -14.08
CA HIS A 296 -11.85 31.80 -15.39
C HIS A 296 -12.24 33.13 -16.03
N TYR A 297 -11.33 33.74 -16.77
CA TYR A 297 -11.72 34.51 -17.93
C TYR A 297 -12.43 33.49 -18.82
N LEU A 298 -13.74 33.35 -18.63
CA LEU A 298 -14.62 33.19 -19.77
C LEU A 298 -14.14 34.22 -20.78
N GLN A 299 -13.70 33.75 -21.94
CA GLN A 299 -13.29 34.58 -23.05
C GLN A 299 -14.31 35.72 -23.22
N GLU A 300 -13.92 36.92 -22.80
CA GLU A 300 -14.47 38.14 -23.35
C GLU A 300 -14.20 38.08 -24.85
N PHE A 301 -15.28 37.92 -25.62
CA PHE A 301 -15.25 38.08 -27.07
C PHE A 301 -14.97 39.55 -27.39
N GLU A 302 -13.70 39.95 -27.41
CA GLU A 302 -13.29 40.99 -28.36
C GLU A 302 -13.20 40.34 -29.75
N LYS A 303 -14.29 40.40 -30.50
CA LYS A 303 -14.23 40.15 -31.95
C LYS A 303 -13.42 41.28 -32.59
N PHE A 304 -12.26 40.90 -33.10
CA PHE A 304 -11.54 41.59 -34.16
C PHE A 304 -12.49 42.07 -35.27
N SER A 305 -12.37 43.34 -35.64
CA SER A 305 -12.56 43.75 -37.03
C SER A 305 -11.26 44.38 -37.53
N ARG A 306 -10.39 43.55 -38.12
CA ARG A 306 -9.63 43.84 -39.36
C ARG A 306 -8.63 42.70 -39.65
N THR A 307 -9.05 41.83 -40.56
CA THR A 307 -8.25 41.26 -41.66
C THR A 307 -6.73 41.17 -41.46
N ARG A 308 -6.20 39.95 -41.32
CA ARG A 308 -5.17 39.41 -42.24
C ARG A 308 -4.85 37.93 -41.99
N SER A 309 -4.90 37.20 -43.09
CA SER A 309 -4.23 35.95 -43.44
C SER A 309 -2.93 35.62 -42.67
N MET A 310 -2.86 34.40 -42.12
CA MET A 310 -1.88 33.34 -42.45
C MET A 310 -1.82 32.33 -41.30
N GLY A 311 -1.70 31.05 -41.67
CA GLY A 311 -1.83 29.90 -40.78
C GLY A 311 -0.92 29.92 -39.55
N ASN A 312 -1.49 29.39 -38.47
CA ASN A 312 -0.83 28.56 -37.48
C ASN A 312 -1.95 27.91 -36.65
N GLU A 313 -2.11 26.61 -36.81
CA GLU A 313 -2.86 25.80 -35.85
C GLU A 313 -2.30 26.05 -34.45
N ARG A 314 -3.13 26.53 -33.54
CA ARG A 314 -2.86 26.50 -32.11
C ARG A 314 -3.57 25.28 -31.54
N PRO A 315 -2.88 24.32 -30.89
CA PRO A 315 -3.57 23.25 -30.18
C PRO A 315 -4.33 23.87 -29.01
N ARG A 316 -5.64 23.60 -28.89
CA ARG A 316 -6.39 23.86 -27.65
C ARG A 316 -5.95 22.81 -26.62
N ALA A 317 -5.64 23.25 -25.41
CA ALA A 317 -5.01 22.42 -24.38
C ALA A 317 -6.02 21.44 -23.75
N ASN A 318 -5.62 20.18 -23.60
CA ASN A 318 -6.32 19.16 -22.81
C ASN A 318 -6.34 19.59 -21.33
N GLU A 319 -7.48 20.07 -20.81
CA GLU A 319 -7.62 20.40 -19.39
C GLU A 319 -7.95 19.13 -18.59
N ALA A 320 -7.20 18.90 -17.50
CA ALA A 320 -7.40 17.75 -16.64
C ALA A 320 -8.39 18.08 -15.51
N TRP A 321 -9.43 17.28 -15.35
CA TRP A 321 -10.34 17.31 -14.21
C TRP A 321 -9.66 16.67 -13.00
N VAL A 322 -9.65 17.37 -11.87
CA VAL A 322 -8.90 16.98 -10.67
C VAL A 322 -9.86 16.72 -9.51
N TRP A 323 -9.84 15.50 -9.00
CA TRP A 323 -10.67 15.05 -7.89
C TRP A 323 -9.82 14.79 -6.65
N GLU A 324 -10.32 15.21 -5.48
CA GLU A 324 -9.76 14.88 -4.18
C GLU A 324 -10.44 13.61 -3.67
N VAL A 325 -9.66 12.58 -3.41
CA VAL A 325 -10.12 11.25 -3.00
C VAL A 325 -9.65 11.01 -1.55
N PRO A 326 -10.49 11.29 -0.53
CA PRO A 326 -10.12 11.13 0.86
C PRO A 326 -10.08 9.65 1.24
N CYS A 327 -8.92 9.18 1.68
CA CYS A 327 -8.67 7.77 1.94
C CYS A 327 -7.74 7.57 3.14
N TRP A 328 -7.54 6.33 3.53
CA TRP A 328 -6.55 5.96 4.52
C TRP A 328 -5.77 4.72 4.12
N THR A 329 -4.61 4.54 4.74
CA THR A 329 -3.70 3.42 4.51
C THR A 329 -3.10 2.96 5.82
N ILE A 330 -2.59 1.73 5.84
CA ILE A 330 -1.79 1.22 6.95
C ILE A 330 -0.39 1.83 6.87
N VAL A 331 0.14 2.25 8.01
CA VAL A 331 1.56 2.54 8.22
C VAL A 331 2.11 1.70 9.37
N TYR A 332 3.41 1.42 9.35
CA TYR A 332 4.06 0.56 10.33
C TYR A 332 5.33 1.20 10.87
N ASP A 333 5.37 1.43 12.18
CA ASP A 333 6.55 1.96 12.90
C ASP A 333 6.96 1.05 14.08
N GLY A 334 6.65 -0.24 13.95
CA GLY A 334 6.70 -1.24 15.02
C GLY A 334 5.30 -1.63 15.55
N GLN A 335 4.32 -0.74 15.37
CA GLN A 335 2.90 -1.04 15.47
C GLN A 335 2.18 -0.57 14.19
N PHE A 336 1.07 -1.22 13.85
CA PHE A 336 0.26 -0.80 12.72
C PHE A 336 -0.65 0.35 13.13
N HIS A 337 -0.72 1.39 12.31
CA HIS A 337 -1.60 2.54 12.54
C HIS A 337 -2.31 2.94 11.25
N ARG A 338 -3.50 3.52 11.42
CA ARG A 338 -4.22 4.19 10.34
C ARG A 338 -3.60 5.56 10.06
N ARG A 339 -3.35 5.87 8.79
CA ARG A 339 -2.96 7.21 8.33
C ARG A 339 -3.92 7.66 7.23
N ASN A 340 -4.56 8.80 7.44
CA ASN A 340 -5.41 9.43 6.44
C ASN A 340 -4.54 10.17 5.41
N GLU A 341 -4.91 10.07 4.13
CA GLU A 341 -4.28 10.73 2.99
C GLU A 341 -5.37 11.18 2.00
N ASN A 342 -5.19 12.33 1.35
CA ASN A 342 -6.06 12.74 0.26
C ASN A 342 -5.33 12.52 -1.07
N LEU A 343 -5.79 11.53 -1.85
CA LEU A 343 -5.24 11.28 -3.17
C LEU A 343 -5.81 12.27 -4.18
N THR A 344 -5.07 12.48 -5.26
CA THR A 344 -5.49 13.34 -6.37
C THR A 344 -5.71 12.47 -7.59
N LEU A 345 -6.97 12.28 -7.99
CA LEU A 345 -7.33 11.62 -9.24
C LEU A 345 -7.35 12.66 -10.36
N LYS A 346 -6.65 12.39 -11.46
CA LYS A 346 -6.62 13.25 -12.64
C LYS A 346 -7.27 12.52 -13.82
N LEU A 347 -8.32 13.11 -14.38
CA LEU A 347 -8.98 12.62 -15.58
C LEU A 347 -8.75 13.63 -16.71
N VAL A 348 -8.07 13.21 -17.77
CA VAL A 348 -7.79 14.05 -18.93
C VAL A 348 -8.81 13.72 -19.99
N ALA A 349 -9.70 14.67 -20.30
CA ALA A 349 -10.74 14.54 -21.32
C ALA A 349 -11.01 15.91 -21.95
N GLU A 350 -11.29 15.95 -23.25
CA GLU A 350 -11.65 17.13 -24.03
C GLU A 350 -13.09 17.60 -23.74
N SER A 351 -13.98 16.70 -23.29
CA SER A 351 -15.37 17.03 -22.94
C SER A 351 -15.90 16.29 -21.71
N HIS A 352 -17.06 16.71 -21.21
CA HIS A 352 -17.71 16.12 -20.02
C HIS A 352 -18.19 14.67 -20.24
N ASP A 353 -18.55 14.34 -21.48
CA ASP A 353 -19.13 13.05 -21.88
C ASP A 353 -18.11 12.11 -22.54
N GLU A 354 -16.87 12.56 -22.74
CA GLU A 354 -15.83 11.73 -23.35
C GLU A 354 -15.45 10.55 -22.44
N GLU A 355 -15.37 9.37 -23.05
CA GLU A 355 -15.05 8.12 -22.37
C GLU A 355 -13.53 7.85 -22.34
N VAL A 356 -12.96 7.84 -21.14
CA VAL A 356 -11.55 7.50 -20.88
C VAL A 356 -11.45 6.05 -20.40
N ASP A 357 -10.34 5.37 -20.67
CA ASP A 357 -10.09 4.03 -20.15
C ASP A 357 -9.82 4.09 -18.63
N ILE A 358 -10.56 3.30 -17.84
CA ILE A 358 -10.38 3.24 -16.39
C ILE A 358 -8.95 2.82 -16.04
N SER A 359 -8.32 2.00 -16.88
CA SER A 359 -6.95 1.52 -16.64
C SER A 359 -5.88 2.62 -16.75
N GLU A 360 -6.17 3.72 -17.44
CA GLU A 360 -5.26 4.87 -17.59
C GLU A 360 -5.32 5.82 -16.38
N LEU A 361 -6.35 5.70 -15.54
CA LEU A 361 -6.46 6.50 -14.32
C LEU A 361 -5.36 6.14 -13.32
N ASN A 362 -4.86 7.17 -12.64
CA ASN A 362 -3.85 7.00 -11.60
C ASN A 362 -4.45 6.41 -10.31
N VAL A 363 -5.73 6.67 -10.01
CA VAL A 363 -6.45 6.05 -8.89
C VAL A 363 -7.61 5.22 -9.43
N ILE A 364 -7.61 3.92 -9.15
CA ILE A 364 -8.64 2.99 -9.63
C ILE A 364 -9.21 2.15 -8.48
N PRO A 365 -10.52 1.86 -8.47
CA PRO A 365 -11.08 0.87 -7.55
C PRO A 365 -10.49 -0.52 -7.79
N LEU A 366 -10.37 -1.31 -6.72
CA LEU A 366 -9.77 -2.65 -6.74
C LEU A 366 -10.48 -3.62 -7.71
N GLU A 367 -11.77 -3.42 -7.98
CA GLU A 367 -12.54 -4.24 -8.92
C GLU A 367 -12.07 -4.12 -10.37
N PHE A 368 -11.50 -2.97 -10.75
CA PHE A 368 -10.94 -2.72 -12.08
C PHE A 368 -9.42 -2.97 -12.14
N VAL A 369 -8.82 -3.39 -11.03
CA VAL A 369 -7.40 -3.76 -10.99
C VAL A 369 -7.21 -5.14 -11.60
N GLY A 370 -6.29 -5.27 -12.56
CA GLY A 370 -5.93 -6.56 -13.15
C GLY A 370 -5.52 -7.61 -12.11
N THR A 371 -5.81 -8.88 -12.41
CA THR A 371 -5.58 -10.01 -11.48
C THR A 371 -4.13 -10.12 -11.00
N ILE A 372 -3.17 -9.77 -11.85
CA ILE A 372 -1.73 -9.78 -11.54
C ILE A 372 -1.42 -8.78 -10.42
N LEU A 373 -1.84 -7.52 -10.59
CA LEU A 373 -1.57 -6.46 -9.60
C LEU A 373 -2.32 -6.73 -8.29
N ARG A 374 -3.54 -7.26 -8.35
CA ARG A 374 -4.29 -7.68 -7.16
C ARG A 374 -3.58 -8.82 -6.40
N ALA A 375 -3.04 -9.80 -7.12
CA ALA A 375 -2.25 -10.88 -6.54
C ALA A 375 -0.95 -10.35 -5.92
N GLN A 376 -0.28 -9.39 -6.59
CA GLN A 376 0.91 -8.72 -6.08
C GLN A 376 0.63 -7.97 -4.78
N LEU A 377 -0.46 -7.18 -4.70
CA LEU A 377 -0.84 -6.48 -3.46
C LEU A 377 -1.16 -7.45 -2.32
N ALA A 378 -1.87 -8.56 -2.61
CA ALA A 378 -2.11 -9.60 -1.61
C ALA A 378 -0.80 -10.26 -1.14
N GLN A 379 0.10 -10.58 -2.06
CA GLN A 379 1.39 -11.17 -1.74
C GLN A 379 2.25 -10.21 -0.92
N ARG A 380 2.25 -8.91 -1.26
CA ARG A 380 2.90 -7.87 -0.48
C ARG A 380 2.41 -7.84 0.95
N GLY A 381 1.09 -7.87 1.18
CA GLY A 381 0.52 -7.93 2.52
C GLY A 381 1.03 -9.14 3.31
N ARG A 382 1.11 -10.32 2.68
CA ARG A 382 1.67 -11.54 3.29
C ARG A 382 3.15 -11.39 3.63
N THR A 383 3.95 -10.90 2.68
CA THR A 383 5.40 -10.69 2.88
C THR A 383 5.64 -9.68 3.99
N PHE A 384 4.99 -8.52 3.94
CA PHE A 384 5.09 -7.48 4.98
C PHE A 384 4.70 -8.03 6.35
N TRP A 385 3.59 -8.76 6.43
CA TRP A 385 3.13 -9.38 7.67
C TRP A 385 4.15 -10.37 8.24
N SER A 386 4.83 -11.15 7.39
CA SER A 386 5.91 -12.04 7.83
C SER A 386 7.13 -11.26 8.36
N CYS A 387 7.39 -10.08 7.79
CA CYS A 387 8.48 -9.18 8.17
C CYS A 387 8.18 -8.31 9.41
N ARG A 388 6.96 -8.37 9.96
CA ARG A 388 6.64 -7.70 11.24
C ARG A 388 7.49 -8.24 12.40
N VAL A 389 7.86 -9.51 12.31
CA VAL A 389 8.77 -10.17 13.23
C VAL A 389 10.16 -10.10 12.63
N LYS A 390 11.15 -9.93 13.50
CA LYS A 390 12.57 -9.96 13.15
C LYS A 390 12.89 -11.18 12.30
N ARG A 391 13.39 -10.98 11.07
CA ARG A 391 13.68 -12.06 10.14
C ARG A 391 14.80 -11.67 9.16
N PRO A 392 15.73 -12.58 8.85
CA PRO A 392 16.67 -12.40 7.75
C PRO A 392 15.99 -12.70 6.41
N ILE A 393 16.22 -11.85 5.41
CA ILE A 393 15.64 -11.96 4.06
C ILE A 393 16.71 -11.82 2.98
N SER A 394 16.41 -12.30 1.79
CA SER A 394 17.17 -12.01 0.58
C SER A 394 16.44 -10.95 -0.24
N TYR A 395 17.19 -10.05 -0.86
CA TYR A 395 16.63 -8.95 -1.62
C TYR A 395 17.12 -8.99 -3.08
N ASN A 396 16.16 -8.95 -4.01
CA ASN A 396 16.42 -9.00 -5.46
C ASN A 396 16.31 -7.63 -6.14
N GLY A 397 16.23 -6.53 -5.37
CA GLY A 397 16.32 -5.19 -5.94
C GLY A 397 17.78 -4.78 -6.07
N GLY A 398 18.25 -4.59 -7.30
CA GLY A 398 19.56 -3.98 -7.54
C GLY A 398 19.53 -2.48 -7.24
N ASP A 399 20.57 -1.97 -6.56
CA ASP A 399 21.11 -0.65 -6.92
C ASP A 399 21.73 -0.81 -8.31
N GLU A 400 21.53 0.16 -9.21
CA GLU A 400 22.04 0.15 -10.58
C GLU A 400 23.57 0.06 -10.70
N ASP A 401 24.31 0.03 -9.58
CA ASP A 401 25.77 0.22 -9.53
C ASP A 401 26.62 -1.03 -9.26
N ILE A 402 26.08 -2.25 -9.10
CA ILE A 402 26.94 -3.42 -8.80
C ILE A 402 26.62 -4.64 -9.65
N SER A 403 27.58 -4.96 -10.53
CA SER A 403 27.64 -6.23 -11.27
C SER A 403 27.71 -7.43 -10.32
N HIS A 404 26.73 -8.32 -10.41
CA HIS A 404 26.74 -9.69 -9.90
C HIS A 404 26.88 -9.86 -8.38
N THR A 405 25.86 -9.47 -7.62
CA THR A 405 25.52 -10.17 -6.37
C THR A 405 24.04 -10.50 -6.36
N ASP A 406 23.69 -11.66 -6.92
CA ASP A 406 22.43 -12.33 -6.58
C ASP A 406 22.36 -12.47 -5.04
N GLY A 407 21.27 -11.96 -4.45
CA GLY A 407 20.87 -12.27 -3.07
C GLY A 407 21.62 -11.55 -1.96
N GLU A 408 21.75 -10.21 -2.01
CA GLU A 408 22.14 -9.44 -0.83
C GLU A 408 21.21 -9.77 0.36
N ARG A 409 21.82 -10.05 1.53
CA ARG A 409 21.09 -10.44 2.74
C ARG A 409 20.84 -9.22 3.62
N TYR A 410 19.59 -9.06 4.01
CA TYR A 410 19.15 -8.03 4.93
C TYR A 410 18.51 -8.67 6.16
N VAL A 411 18.53 -7.95 7.27
CA VAL A 411 17.71 -8.29 8.44
C VAL A 411 16.68 -7.19 8.62
N ILE A 412 15.42 -7.58 8.70
CA ILE A 412 14.34 -6.66 9.03
C ILE A 412 14.17 -6.70 10.55
N ASP A 413 14.38 -5.56 11.20
CA ASP A 413 14.21 -5.40 12.65
C ASP A 413 13.70 -4.00 12.98
N ASN A 414 12.38 -3.85 12.96
CA ASN A 414 11.74 -2.56 13.20
C ASN A 414 11.92 -2.07 14.64
N LYS A 415 12.12 -2.97 15.62
CA LYS A 415 12.37 -2.58 17.01
C LYS A 415 13.73 -1.90 17.14
N SER A 416 14.77 -2.47 16.55
CA SER A 416 16.11 -1.88 16.55
C SER A 416 16.17 -0.63 15.68
N TYR A 417 15.53 -0.64 14.51
CA TYR A 417 15.42 0.55 13.66
C TYR A 417 14.84 1.75 14.43
N LYS A 418 13.75 1.54 15.18
CA LYS A 418 13.10 2.57 16.00
C LYS A 418 14.03 3.12 17.07
N LYS A 419 14.70 2.25 17.84
CA LYS A 419 15.65 2.70 18.88
C LYS A 419 16.78 3.56 18.29
N LEU A 420 17.32 3.15 17.14
CA LEU A 420 18.46 3.84 16.52
C LEU A 420 18.08 5.15 15.81
N HIS A 421 16.89 5.24 15.20
CA HIS A 421 16.52 6.38 14.35
C HIS A 421 15.49 7.33 14.96
N LEU A 422 14.63 6.88 15.88
CA LEU A 422 13.58 7.72 16.48
C LEU A 422 14.02 8.36 17.81
N ASP A 423 14.82 7.68 18.64
CA ASP A 423 15.31 8.31 19.88
C ASP A 423 16.39 9.39 19.62
N GLY A 424 17.14 9.29 18.51
CA GLY A 424 18.04 10.36 18.05
C GLY A 424 17.33 11.58 17.46
N GLN A 425 16.10 11.42 16.92
CA GLN A 425 15.32 12.51 16.32
C GLN A 425 14.42 13.27 17.31
N LYS A 426 14.12 12.70 18.48
CA LYS A 426 13.40 13.41 19.55
C LYS A 426 14.13 14.70 19.97
N SER A 427 15.46 14.75 19.85
CA SER A 427 16.22 15.95 20.19
C SER A 427 16.11 17.11 19.17
N LYS A 428 15.46 16.93 18.00
CA LYS A 428 15.26 17.99 16.99
C LYS A 428 13.79 18.31 16.67
N ARG A 429 12.84 17.41 16.96
CA ARG A 429 11.41 17.62 16.60
C ARG A 429 10.56 18.22 17.72
N ASP A 430 11.06 18.32 18.94
CA ASP A 430 10.32 18.92 20.07
C ASP A 430 10.35 20.47 20.09
N GLN A 431 10.70 21.14 18.97
CA GLN A 431 10.68 22.61 18.88
C GLN A 431 9.53 23.19 18.03
N ASP A 432 8.66 22.38 17.40
CA ASP A 432 7.49 22.93 16.69
C ASP A 432 6.20 22.13 16.96
N PRO A 433 5.43 22.52 18.00
CA PRO A 433 4.11 21.95 18.29
C PRO A 433 3.00 22.39 17.30
N ALA A 434 3.31 23.23 16.30
CA ALA A 434 2.30 24.00 15.57
C ALA A 434 1.99 23.53 14.14
N SER A 435 2.59 22.45 13.62
CA SER A 435 2.43 22.05 12.20
C SER A 435 1.69 20.74 11.94
N LEU A 436 1.04 20.14 12.94
CA LEU A 436 0.13 19.00 12.73
C LEU A 436 -1.25 19.27 13.35
N GLY A 437 -1.95 20.24 12.76
CA GLY A 437 -3.38 20.42 12.96
C GLY A 437 -4.15 19.32 12.25
N ILE A 438 -4.38 18.21 12.95
CA ILE A 438 -5.54 17.29 12.93
C ILE A 438 -5.17 16.24 13.97
N GLY A 439 -6.01 16.07 15.00
CA GLY A 439 -5.83 15.07 16.04
C GLY A 439 -5.79 13.66 15.46
N ASN A 440 -4.59 13.18 15.11
CA ASN A 440 -4.35 11.79 14.79
C ASN A 440 -4.33 11.02 16.11
N GLU A 441 -5.51 10.61 16.59
CA GLU A 441 -5.59 9.46 17.48
C GLU A 441 -4.92 8.28 16.76
N ARG A 442 -3.66 7.98 17.09
CA ARG A 442 -2.94 6.82 16.57
C ARG A 442 -3.52 5.56 17.21
N LYS A 443 -4.75 5.20 16.84
CA LYS A 443 -5.34 3.92 17.23
C LYS A 443 -4.49 2.81 16.62
N PRO A 444 -3.91 1.90 17.43
CA PRO A 444 -3.18 0.77 16.90
C PRO A 444 -4.16 -0.19 16.20
N LEU A 445 -3.78 -0.64 15.02
CA LEU A 445 -4.50 -1.65 14.24
C LEU A 445 -3.94 -3.04 14.55
N PHE A 446 -4.79 -4.06 14.42
CA PHE A 446 -4.45 -5.48 14.54
C PHE A 446 -3.83 -5.89 15.89
N VAL A 447 -4.18 -5.22 17.00
CA VAL A 447 -3.54 -5.45 18.30
C VAL A 447 -3.66 -6.91 18.75
N GLU A 448 -4.83 -7.52 18.52
CA GLU A 448 -5.12 -8.91 18.89
C GLU A 448 -4.48 -9.90 17.91
N GLU A 449 -4.33 -9.52 16.65
CA GLU A 449 -3.80 -10.36 15.57
C GLU A 449 -2.27 -10.29 15.45
N MET A 450 -1.58 -9.37 16.13
CA MET A 450 -0.11 -9.26 16.08
C MET A 450 0.60 -10.59 16.37
N ASP A 451 0.02 -11.41 17.25
CA ASP A 451 0.53 -12.73 17.65
C ASP A 451 0.13 -13.85 16.66
N ASN A 452 -0.83 -13.59 15.76
CA ASN A 452 -1.27 -14.55 14.76
C ASN A 452 -0.28 -14.63 13.58
N LYS A 453 0.07 -15.84 13.15
CA LYS A 453 0.93 -16.06 11.98
C LYS A 453 0.23 -15.64 10.68
N GLU A 454 -1.09 -15.78 10.62
CA GLU A 454 -1.86 -15.43 9.44
C GLU A 454 -2.05 -13.91 9.33
N PRO A 455 -1.90 -13.35 8.11
CA PRO A 455 -2.14 -11.93 7.88
C PRO A 455 -3.63 -11.59 7.96
N PRO A 456 -3.97 -10.30 8.15
CA PRO A 456 -5.33 -9.82 8.00
C PRO A 456 -5.94 -10.27 6.67
N GLN A 457 -7.24 -10.55 6.68
CA GLN A 457 -7.96 -10.98 5.48
C GLN A 457 -8.26 -9.80 4.55
N ALA A 458 -8.75 -10.08 3.35
CA ALA A 458 -9.27 -9.03 2.48
C ALA A 458 -10.46 -8.33 3.17
N PRO A 459 -10.59 -6.99 3.06
CA PRO A 459 -9.82 -6.10 2.19
C PRO A 459 -8.49 -5.57 2.75
N ASP A 460 -8.22 -5.74 4.04
CA ASP A 460 -7.09 -5.08 4.72
C ASP A 460 -5.72 -5.56 4.24
N ILE A 461 -5.62 -6.81 3.77
CA ILE A 461 -4.38 -7.38 3.20
C ILE A 461 -3.76 -6.55 2.07
N TYR A 462 -4.57 -5.77 1.36
CA TYR A 462 -4.10 -4.96 0.22
C TYR A 462 -3.45 -3.64 0.66
N LEU A 463 -3.75 -3.15 1.87
CA LEU A 463 -3.43 -1.79 2.34
C LEU A 463 -2.01 -1.63 2.90
N PHE A 464 -1.19 -2.68 2.83
CA PHE A 464 0.15 -2.70 3.41
C PHE A 464 1.14 -1.79 2.66
N PRO A 465 2.09 -1.15 3.37
CA PRO A 465 3.08 -0.28 2.75
C PRO A 465 3.94 -0.98 1.68
N PRO A 466 4.37 -0.25 0.63
CA PRO A 466 5.24 -0.79 -0.42
C PRO A 466 6.69 -0.97 0.04
N THR A 467 7.12 -0.29 1.11
CA THR A 467 8.50 -0.31 1.59
C THR A 467 8.63 -0.65 3.06
N ILE A 468 9.75 -1.25 3.44
CA ILE A 468 10.11 -1.60 4.82
C ILE A 468 11.61 -1.38 5.06
N PRO A 469 12.03 -0.80 6.21
CA PRO A 469 13.45 -0.63 6.51
C PRO A 469 14.12 -1.99 6.78
N GLY A 470 15.24 -2.24 6.11
CA GLY A 470 16.07 -3.42 6.32
C GLY A 470 17.54 -3.05 6.51
N PHE A 471 18.26 -3.80 7.32
CA PHE A 471 19.69 -3.61 7.56
C PHE A 471 20.52 -4.54 6.67
N SER A 472 21.38 -4.00 5.80
CA SER A 472 22.31 -4.78 4.99
C SER A 472 23.46 -5.29 5.86
N LEU A 473 23.59 -6.61 6.00
CA LEU A 473 24.65 -7.19 6.85
C LEU A 473 26.05 -6.97 6.26
N ARG A 474 26.15 -6.87 4.93
CA ARG A 474 27.42 -6.63 4.22
C ARG A 474 27.79 -5.16 4.22
N ARG A 475 26.85 -4.26 3.88
CA ARG A 475 27.11 -2.82 3.80
C ARG A 475 27.04 -2.12 5.16
N LYS A 476 26.42 -2.77 6.15
CA LYS A 476 26.21 -2.27 7.52
C LYS A 476 25.38 -0.99 7.57
N LEU A 477 24.42 -0.87 6.66
CA LEU A 477 23.57 0.31 6.49
C LEU A 477 22.10 -0.09 6.43
N TRP A 478 21.25 0.79 6.94
CA TRP A 478 19.80 0.70 6.79
C TRP A 478 19.38 1.23 5.43
N ALA A 479 18.48 0.53 4.76
CA ALA A 479 17.90 0.92 3.48
C ALA A 479 16.39 0.65 3.48
N ASP A 480 15.62 1.46 2.76
CA ASP A 480 14.21 1.22 2.52
C ASP A 480 14.06 0.20 1.38
N LEU A 481 13.61 -1.01 1.72
CA LEU A 481 13.46 -2.12 0.79
C LEU A 481 12.06 -2.13 0.19
N ILE A 482 11.96 -2.38 -1.12
CA ILE A 482 10.66 -2.62 -1.78
C ILE A 482 10.18 -4.02 -1.42
N VAL A 483 9.02 -4.12 -0.77
CA VAL A 483 8.51 -5.38 -0.21
C VAL A 483 8.27 -6.44 -1.30
N ASP A 484 7.89 -6.01 -2.49
CA ASP A 484 7.65 -6.90 -3.63
C ASP A 484 8.93 -7.58 -4.15
N LYS A 485 10.12 -7.04 -3.82
CA LYS A 485 11.43 -7.59 -4.21
C LYS A 485 12.08 -8.42 -3.10
N ILE A 486 11.40 -8.61 -1.97
CA ILE A 486 11.84 -9.44 -0.85
C ILE A 486 11.55 -10.91 -1.14
N VAL A 487 12.56 -11.76 -0.95
CA VAL A 487 12.47 -13.20 -1.13
C VAL A 487 13.04 -13.91 0.10
N ASP A 488 12.52 -15.09 0.38
CA ASP A 488 13.07 -15.96 1.41
C ASP A 488 14.49 -16.42 1.04
N ILE A 489 15.36 -16.56 2.04
CA ILE A 489 16.75 -16.96 1.81
C ILE A 489 16.80 -18.42 1.36
N ALA A 490 17.35 -18.65 0.16
CA ALA A 490 17.70 -19.98 -0.32
C ALA A 490 19.08 -20.38 0.20
N TRP A 491 19.13 -21.17 1.27
CA TRP A 491 20.37 -21.62 1.90
C TRP A 491 21.10 -22.67 1.05
N ASN A 492 22.38 -22.45 0.77
CA ASN A 492 23.20 -23.36 -0.03
C ASN A 492 23.98 -24.34 0.85
N LYS A 493 23.31 -25.39 1.33
CA LYS A 493 23.94 -26.44 2.16
C LYS A 493 25.04 -27.22 1.44
N GLU A 494 25.04 -27.23 0.11
CA GLU A 494 26.08 -27.89 -0.71
C GLU A 494 27.39 -27.10 -0.73
N ALA A 495 27.38 -25.80 -0.38
CA ALA A 495 28.58 -24.96 -0.34
C ALA A 495 29.68 -25.58 0.54
N PHE A 496 29.30 -26.13 1.70
CA PHE A 496 30.22 -26.77 2.62
C PHE A 496 30.85 -28.06 2.06
N LYS A 497 30.14 -28.79 1.18
CA LYS A 497 30.72 -29.99 0.53
C LYS A 497 31.82 -29.62 -0.47
N HIS A 498 31.67 -28.48 -1.15
CA HIS A 498 32.65 -27.97 -2.10
C HIS A 498 33.89 -27.35 -1.44
N LEU A 499 33.88 -27.11 -0.13
CA LEU A 499 35.07 -26.69 0.61
C LEU A 499 36.17 -27.75 0.47
N VAL A 500 37.37 -27.33 0.10
CA VAL A 500 38.53 -28.22 -0.01
C VAL A 500 39.28 -28.20 1.32
N ALA A 501 38.80 -29.02 2.25
CA ALA A 501 39.40 -29.30 3.56
C ALA A 501 39.41 -30.82 3.79
N ASP A 502 40.19 -31.29 4.75
CA ASP A 502 40.20 -32.71 5.13
C ASP A 502 38.85 -33.14 5.72
N ASP A 503 38.49 -34.40 5.50
CA ASP A 503 37.17 -34.92 5.89
C ASP A 503 36.97 -34.92 7.41
N LYS A 504 38.05 -35.09 8.18
CA LYS A 504 38.01 -35.03 9.65
C LYS A 504 37.68 -33.63 10.15
N THR A 505 38.31 -32.58 9.60
CA THR A 505 37.95 -31.20 9.93
C THR A 505 36.52 -30.86 9.53
N LYS A 506 36.05 -31.34 8.38
CA LYS A 506 34.65 -31.15 7.97
C LYS A 506 33.66 -31.78 8.95
N GLU A 507 33.92 -33.01 9.36
CA GLU A 507 33.10 -33.75 10.34
C GLU A 507 33.06 -33.01 11.68
N LEU A 508 34.20 -32.54 12.18
CA LEU A 508 34.29 -31.78 13.43
C LEU A 508 33.48 -30.49 13.38
N VAL A 509 33.61 -29.70 12.31
CA VAL A 509 32.85 -28.46 12.14
C VAL A 509 31.35 -28.74 12.06
N GLN A 510 30.95 -29.78 11.32
CA GLN A 510 29.55 -30.18 11.22
C GLN A 510 28.97 -30.60 12.56
N ALA A 511 29.72 -31.39 13.34
CA ALA A 511 29.30 -31.83 14.67
C ALA A 511 29.09 -30.65 15.63
N LEU A 512 30.04 -29.70 15.68
CA LEU A 512 29.95 -28.54 16.56
C LEU A 512 28.82 -27.58 16.17
N VAL A 513 28.63 -27.35 14.86
CA VAL A 513 27.54 -26.50 14.36
C VAL A 513 26.19 -27.17 14.61
N ALA A 514 26.05 -28.48 14.38
CA ALA A 514 24.82 -29.22 14.63
C ALA A 514 24.46 -29.27 16.13
N ASP A 515 25.46 -29.49 16.99
CA ASP A 515 25.27 -29.45 18.44
C ASP A 515 24.79 -28.08 18.92
N ARG A 516 25.37 -26.99 18.40
CA ARG A 516 24.92 -25.62 18.70
C ARG A 516 23.46 -25.36 18.27
N ILE A 517 23.08 -25.80 17.07
CA ILE A 517 21.69 -25.65 16.59
C ILE A 517 20.71 -26.47 17.46
N SER A 518 21.17 -27.60 18.01
CA SER A 518 20.36 -28.47 18.87
C SER A 518 20.25 -27.95 20.31
N SER A 519 21.33 -27.42 20.88
CA SER A 519 21.35 -26.85 22.24
C SER A 519 20.54 -25.56 22.34
N GLU A 520 20.44 -24.78 21.27
CA GLU A 520 19.49 -23.65 21.20
C GLU A 520 18.01 -24.09 21.35
N ARG A 521 17.69 -25.36 21.05
CA ARG A 521 16.34 -25.93 21.24
C ARG A 521 16.12 -26.52 22.64
N ASN A 522 17.20 -26.84 23.36
CA ASN A 522 17.17 -27.39 24.71
C ASN A 522 17.46 -26.26 25.70
N THR A 523 16.42 -25.72 26.33
CA THR A 523 16.54 -24.66 27.34
C THR A 523 17.21 -25.19 28.62
N ASP A 524 18.55 -25.21 28.66
CA ASP A 524 19.30 -25.60 29.84
C ASP A 524 19.23 -24.54 30.94
N ILE A 525 19.21 -25.02 32.19
CA ILE A 525 18.77 -24.36 33.42
C ILE A 525 19.79 -23.34 33.98
N ILE A 526 20.93 -23.13 33.32
CA ILE A 526 21.99 -22.21 33.78
C ILE A 526 22.32 -21.19 32.69
N GLN A 527 21.67 -20.02 32.74
CA GLN A 527 22.00 -18.87 31.89
C GLN A 527 23.36 -18.27 32.30
N GLY A 528 24.26 -18.09 31.34
CA GLY A 528 25.33 -17.07 31.45
C GLY A 528 26.78 -17.54 31.51
N LYS A 529 27.13 -18.79 31.18
CA LYS A 529 28.55 -19.19 31.02
C LYS A 529 28.81 -20.03 29.76
N GLY A 530 29.45 -19.43 28.77
CA GLY A 530 30.41 -20.11 27.89
C GLY A 530 29.90 -21.04 26.77
N ASN A 531 28.65 -20.93 26.33
CA ASN A 531 28.11 -21.80 25.26
C ASN A 531 28.33 -21.27 23.83
N GLY A 532 29.08 -20.17 23.66
CA GLY A 532 29.43 -19.64 22.33
C GLY A 532 30.40 -20.57 21.59
N LEU A 533 30.17 -20.76 20.30
CA LEU A 533 31.06 -21.52 19.43
C LEU A 533 32.05 -20.55 18.79
N ILE A 534 33.31 -20.57 19.26
CA ILE A 534 34.38 -19.71 18.73
C ILE A 534 35.33 -20.57 17.89
N ILE A 535 35.39 -20.27 16.59
CA ILE A 535 36.23 -20.96 15.62
C ILE A 535 37.32 -20.02 15.13
N LEU A 536 38.59 -20.38 15.32
CA LEU A 536 39.74 -19.69 14.73
C LEU A 536 40.17 -20.40 13.44
N LEU A 537 40.14 -19.68 12.32
CA LEU A 537 40.65 -20.11 11.03
C LEU A 537 41.99 -19.41 10.78
N HIS A 538 43.10 -20.15 10.75
CA HIS A 538 44.42 -19.56 10.55
C HIS A 538 45.19 -20.24 9.42
N GLY A 539 46.00 -19.48 8.68
CA GLY A 539 46.80 -19.99 7.56
C GLY A 539 47.11 -18.94 6.51
N GLY A 540 47.77 -19.32 5.42
CA GLY A 540 48.17 -18.39 4.36
C GLY A 540 47.00 -17.64 3.68
N PRO A 541 47.25 -16.51 3.00
CA PRO A 541 46.21 -15.81 2.25
C PRO A 541 45.69 -16.68 1.10
N GLY A 542 44.38 -16.65 0.85
CA GLY A 542 43.77 -17.37 -0.28
C GLY A 542 43.58 -18.88 -0.10
N THR A 543 43.71 -19.41 1.13
CA THR A 543 43.51 -20.84 1.45
C THR A 543 42.04 -21.21 1.76
N GLY A 544 41.10 -20.28 1.62
CA GLY A 544 39.67 -20.56 1.76
C GLY A 544 39.04 -20.26 3.13
N LYS A 545 39.74 -19.61 4.05
CA LYS A 545 39.23 -19.24 5.39
C LYS A 545 37.87 -18.53 5.36
N THR A 546 37.77 -17.43 4.61
CA THR A 546 36.51 -16.67 4.46
C THR A 546 35.40 -17.52 3.83
N PHE A 547 35.74 -18.39 2.87
CA PHE A 547 34.79 -19.29 2.22
C PHE A 547 34.28 -20.38 3.19
N THR A 548 35.11 -20.83 4.14
CA THR A 548 34.68 -21.71 5.24
C THR A 548 33.65 -21.00 6.10
N ALA A 549 33.87 -19.73 6.46
CA ALA A 549 32.93 -18.96 7.27
C ALA A 549 31.56 -18.79 6.59
N GLU A 550 31.57 -18.44 5.29
CA GLU A 550 30.36 -18.39 4.46
C GLU A 550 29.65 -19.75 4.43
N SER A 551 30.40 -20.83 4.23
CA SER A 551 29.83 -22.19 4.16
C SER A 551 29.25 -22.66 5.50
N VAL A 552 29.85 -22.26 6.62
CA VAL A 552 29.31 -22.54 7.97
C VAL A 552 28.02 -21.78 8.21
N ALA A 553 27.93 -20.51 7.77
CA ALA A 553 26.70 -19.73 7.83
C ALA A 553 25.57 -20.36 7.01
N GLU A 554 25.87 -20.83 5.78
CA GLU A 554 24.91 -21.58 4.96
C GLU A 554 24.44 -22.88 5.62
N LEU A 555 25.38 -23.64 6.20
CA LEU A 555 25.08 -24.89 6.88
C LEU A 555 24.20 -24.68 8.11
N ALA A 556 24.45 -23.60 8.86
CA ALA A 556 23.71 -23.25 10.06
C ALA A 556 22.35 -22.59 9.78
N GLU A 557 22.04 -22.25 8.51
CA GLU A 557 20.88 -21.44 8.11
C GLU A 557 20.82 -20.09 8.84
N LYS A 558 21.99 -19.51 9.12
CA LYS A 558 22.16 -18.23 9.80
C LYS A 558 22.89 -17.25 8.88
N PRO A 559 22.48 -15.98 8.82
CA PRO A 559 23.13 -15.03 7.93
C PRO A 559 24.53 -14.68 8.46
N LEU A 560 25.45 -14.35 7.55
CA LEU A 560 26.82 -13.98 7.88
C LEU A 560 26.92 -12.46 8.13
N TYR A 561 27.48 -12.07 9.27
CA TYR A 561 27.79 -10.68 9.60
C TYR A 561 29.31 -10.45 9.56
N PRO A 562 29.87 -10.03 8.40
CA PRO A 562 31.29 -9.81 8.25
C PRO A 562 31.73 -8.47 8.84
N VAL A 563 32.80 -8.50 9.62
CA VAL A 563 33.45 -7.35 10.23
C VAL A 563 34.94 -7.44 9.97
N THR A 564 35.53 -6.35 9.49
CA THR A 564 36.94 -6.25 9.17
C THR A 564 37.64 -5.34 10.18
N CYS A 565 38.96 -5.46 10.30
CA CYS A 565 39.76 -4.58 11.16
C CYS A 565 39.61 -3.09 10.83
N GLY A 566 39.28 -2.74 9.58
CA GLY A 566 39.01 -1.35 9.20
C GLY A 566 37.73 -0.76 9.82
N ASP A 567 36.79 -1.61 10.24
CA ASP A 567 35.52 -1.18 10.83
C ASP A 567 35.60 -0.90 12.34
N ILE A 568 36.56 -1.54 13.02
CA ILE A 568 36.62 -1.62 14.48
C ILE A 568 37.32 -0.38 15.09
N GLY A 569 38.19 0.28 14.32
CA GLY A 569 39.00 1.41 14.77
C GLY A 569 40.29 0.99 15.50
N THR A 570 41.08 1.97 15.95
CA THR A 570 42.39 1.74 16.61
C THR A 570 42.39 2.08 18.10
N GLU A 571 41.39 2.82 18.59
CA GLU A 571 41.31 3.28 19.98
C GLU A 571 40.55 2.27 20.86
N PRO A 572 41.11 1.82 22.00
CA PRO A 572 40.52 0.75 22.81
C PRO A 572 39.03 0.94 23.18
N GLU A 573 38.64 2.15 23.55
CA GLU A 573 37.27 2.49 23.94
C GLU A 573 36.28 2.42 22.76
N GLN A 574 36.74 2.79 21.56
CA GLN A 574 35.93 2.71 20.34
C GLN A 574 35.79 1.25 19.90
N VAL A 575 36.89 0.49 19.97
CA VAL A 575 36.93 -0.95 19.69
C VAL A 575 35.97 -1.71 20.62
N GLU A 576 36.00 -1.44 21.92
CA GLU A 576 35.10 -2.04 22.91
C GLU A 576 33.63 -1.81 22.54
N ARG A 577 33.23 -0.54 22.38
CA ARG A 577 31.84 -0.18 22.05
C ARG A 577 31.39 -0.78 20.72
N TYR A 578 32.26 -0.77 19.72
CA TYR A 578 31.94 -1.31 18.41
C TYR A 578 31.75 -2.82 18.48
N LEU A 579 32.69 -3.56 19.09
CA LEU A 579 32.57 -5.02 19.21
C LEU A 579 31.39 -5.44 20.07
N GLU A 580 31.12 -4.76 21.18
CA GLU A 580 29.92 -4.98 21.99
C GLU A 580 28.65 -4.80 21.14
N SER A 581 28.60 -3.75 20.32
CA SER A 581 27.46 -3.51 19.43
C SER A 581 27.31 -4.60 18.36
N VAL A 582 28.42 -5.02 17.74
CA VAL A 582 28.44 -6.06 16.70
C VAL A 582 27.96 -7.39 17.25
N LEU A 583 28.46 -7.79 18.41
CA LEU A 583 28.11 -9.07 19.02
C LEU A 583 26.71 -9.04 19.61
N TYR A 584 26.28 -7.90 20.15
CA TYR A 584 24.88 -7.69 20.51
C TYR A 584 23.97 -7.87 19.29
N LEU A 585 24.30 -7.25 18.15
CA LEU A 585 23.55 -7.42 16.90
C LEU A 585 23.64 -8.86 16.37
N GLY A 586 24.79 -9.52 16.49
CA GLY A 586 25.00 -10.92 16.13
C GLY A 586 24.05 -11.85 16.88
N ASN A 587 23.93 -11.66 18.20
CA ASN A 587 22.98 -12.42 19.02
C ASN A 587 21.54 -12.01 18.77
N LEU A 588 21.29 -10.70 18.63
CA LEU A 588 19.95 -10.20 18.38
C LEU A 588 19.40 -10.70 17.06
N TRP A 589 20.20 -10.78 16.00
CA TRP A 589 19.77 -11.20 14.67
C TRP A 589 20.02 -12.68 14.37
N ASP A 590 20.60 -13.41 15.33
CA ASP A 590 20.97 -14.82 15.20
C ASP A 590 21.88 -15.07 13.99
N CYS A 591 22.95 -14.28 13.89
CA CYS A 591 23.92 -14.31 12.80
C CYS A 591 25.17 -15.11 13.19
N VAL A 592 25.86 -15.65 12.18
CA VAL A 592 27.27 -16.00 12.32
C VAL A 592 28.09 -14.72 12.19
N VAL A 593 28.84 -14.35 13.24
CA VAL A 593 29.73 -13.19 13.19
C VAL A 593 31.09 -13.63 12.66
N LEU A 594 31.59 -12.92 11.65
CA LEU A 594 32.93 -13.14 11.10
C LEU A 594 33.79 -11.92 11.40
N LEU A 595 34.87 -12.12 12.16
CA LEU A 595 35.93 -11.13 12.31
C LEU A 595 37.08 -11.52 11.38
N ASP A 596 37.15 -10.83 10.25
CA ASP A 596 38.13 -11.08 9.20
C ASP A 596 39.42 -10.30 9.48
N GLU A 597 40.56 -10.96 9.29
CA GLU A 597 41.91 -10.42 9.51
C GLU A 597 42.19 -9.98 10.96
N ALA A 598 41.66 -10.71 11.95
CA ALA A 598 41.77 -10.41 13.38
C ALA A 598 43.21 -10.50 13.96
N ASP A 599 44.24 -10.57 13.10
CA ASP A 599 45.66 -10.68 13.45
C ASP A 599 46.09 -9.62 14.48
N VAL A 600 45.65 -8.37 14.30
CA VAL A 600 46.00 -7.24 15.17
C VAL A 600 45.49 -7.42 16.60
N PHE A 601 44.35 -8.10 16.78
CA PHE A 601 43.71 -8.31 18.08
C PHE A 601 44.13 -9.61 18.77
N LEU A 602 44.64 -10.56 17.99
CA LEU A 602 45.07 -11.87 18.49
C LEU A 602 46.55 -11.89 18.90
N GLU A 603 47.27 -10.81 18.61
CA GLU A 603 48.72 -10.70 18.71
C GLU A 603 49.22 -10.65 20.17
N GLU A 604 50.36 -11.29 20.49
CA GLU A 604 50.90 -11.39 21.87
C GLU A 604 51.06 -10.04 22.58
N ARG A 605 50.81 -9.98 23.89
CA ARG A 605 51.00 -8.75 24.68
C ARG A 605 52.47 -8.33 24.74
N GLY A 606 52.74 -7.05 24.46
CA GLY A 606 54.07 -6.47 24.55
C GLY A 606 54.31 -5.78 25.90
N ILE A 607 55.52 -5.85 26.46
CA ILE A 607 55.86 -5.21 27.75
C ILE A 607 55.72 -3.68 27.70
N ALA A 608 55.94 -3.07 26.53
CA ALA A 608 55.92 -1.61 26.33
C ALA A 608 54.67 -1.07 25.62
N ASP A 609 53.78 -1.93 25.12
CA ASP A 609 52.63 -1.52 24.30
C ASP A 609 51.32 -1.58 25.09
N LEU A 610 51.07 -0.52 25.87
CA LEU A 610 49.89 -0.42 26.73
C LEU A 610 48.58 -0.39 25.93
N ALA A 611 48.57 0.26 24.76
CA ALA A 611 47.40 0.39 23.92
C ALA A 611 46.98 -0.97 23.33
N ARG A 612 47.95 -1.74 22.83
CA ARG A 612 47.72 -3.12 22.36
C ARG A 612 47.28 -4.04 23.49
N ASN A 613 47.91 -3.95 24.66
CA ASN A 613 47.52 -4.78 25.80
C ASN A 613 46.08 -4.49 26.25
N ALA A 614 45.64 -3.23 26.16
CA ALA A 614 44.25 -2.84 26.41
C ALA A 614 43.32 -3.46 25.36
N LEU A 615 43.64 -3.36 24.06
CA LEU A 615 42.85 -3.96 22.97
C LEU A 615 42.68 -5.48 23.14
N VAL A 616 43.78 -6.20 23.39
CA VAL A 616 43.76 -7.66 23.62
C VAL A 616 42.90 -8.00 24.83
N SER A 617 42.99 -7.21 25.91
CA SER A 617 42.19 -7.43 27.13
C SER A 617 40.70 -7.18 26.92
N VAL A 618 40.34 -6.12 26.18
CA VAL A 618 38.96 -5.85 25.76
C VAL A 618 38.43 -7.02 24.92
N PHE A 619 39.20 -7.45 23.92
CA PHE A 619 38.79 -8.52 23.02
C PHE A 619 38.52 -9.83 23.77
N LEU A 620 39.41 -10.26 24.67
CA LEU A 620 39.22 -11.47 25.48
C LEU A 620 37.97 -11.42 26.37
N ARG A 621 37.70 -10.27 26.99
CA ARG A 621 36.50 -10.08 27.82
C ARG A 621 35.24 -10.21 26.98
N VAL A 622 35.22 -9.57 25.81
CA VAL A 622 34.08 -9.57 24.91
C VAL A 622 33.79 -10.97 24.34
N LEU A 623 34.84 -11.75 24.01
CA LEU A 623 34.70 -13.15 23.58
C LEU A 623 34.12 -14.07 24.66
N GLU A 624 34.42 -13.82 25.94
CA GLU A 624 34.01 -14.69 27.05
C GLU A 624 32.49 -14.71 27.28
N TYR A 625 31.82 -13.59 26.99
CA TYR A 625 30.37 -13.43 27.19
C TYR A 625 29.56 -13.62 25.90
N TYR A 626 30.21 -13.91 24.77
CA TYR A 626 29.50 -14.05 23.51
C TYR A 626 28.77 -15.39 23.41
N ASP A 627 27.45 -15.34 23.31
CA ASP A 627 26.57 -16.50 23.15
C ASP A 627 26.05 -16.62 21.69
N GLY A 628 26.92 -17.03 20.78
CA GLY A 628 26.62 -17.22 19.37
C GLY A 628 27.73 -17.98 18.61
N ILE A 629 27.68 -17.99 17.28
CA ILE A 629 28.75 -18.55 16.43
C ILE A 629 29.66 -17.42 15.98
N LEU A 630 30.91 -17.44 16.45
CA LEU A 630 31.93 -16.47 16.08
C LEU A 630 33.07 -17.16 15.33
N ILE A 631 33.39 -16.62 14.16
CA ILE A 631 34.49 -17.10 13.33
C ILE A 631 35.54 -15.99 13.24
N LEU A 632 36.77 -16.32 13.62
CA LEU A 632 37.93 -15.44 13.53
C LEU A 632 38.81 -15.92 12.39
N THR A 633 39.28 -15.02 11.52
CA THR A 633 40.32 -15.37 10.53
C THR A 633 41.63 -14.69 10.88
N SER A 634 42.73 -15.41 10.66
CA SER A 634 44.08 -14.93 10.91
C SER A 634 45.03 -15.39 9.80
N ASN A 635 45.94 -14.51 9.38
CA ASN A 635 47.03 -14.84 8.47
C ASN A 635 48.36 -15.13 9.21
N ARG A 636 48.44 -14.83 10.51
CA ARG A 636 49.68 -14.94 11.32
C ARG A 636 49.57 -16.09 12.32
N VAL A 637 50.30 -17.18 12.09
CA VAL A 637 50.18 -18.43 12.89
C VAL A 637 51.14 -18.46 14.11
N GLY A 638 51.98 -17.43 14.31
CA GLY A 638 53.14 -17.52 15.21
C GLY A 638 53.14 -16.63 16.47
N THR A 639 52.16 -15.76 16.66
CA THR A 639 52.23 -14.71 17.70
C THR A 639 50.90 -14.54 18.44
N PHE A 640 50.25 -15.64 18.85
CA PHE A 640 48.98 -15.57 19.56
C PHE A 640 49.17 -15.49 21.07
N ASP A 641 48.46 -14.56 21.72
CA ASP A 641 48.39 -14.54 23.19
C ASP A 641 47.81 -15.87 23.72
N GLU A 642 48.48 -16.45 24.71
CA GLU A 642 48.12 -17.76 25.27
C GLU A 642 46.69 -17.77 25.85
N ALA A 643 46.18 -16.62 26.30
CA ALA A 643 44.84 -16.49 26.86
C ALA A 643 43.71 -16.65 25.81
N PHE A 644 44.01 -16.62 24.51
CA PHE A 644 43.04 -16.95 23.46
C PHE A 644 42.82 -18.46 23.34
N LYS A 645 43.84 -19.28 23.62
CA LYS A 645 43.74 -20.74 23.48
C LYS A 645 42.68 -21.35 24.39
N SER A 646 42.42 -20.74 25.55
CA SER A 646 41.39 -21.18 26.49
C SER A 646 39.97 -20.74 26.11
N ARG A 647 39.81 -19.79 25.18
CA ARG A 647 38.51 -19.26 24.72
C ARG A 647 38.10 -19.77 23.34
N ILE A 648 39.04 -20.26 22.54
CA ILE A 648 38.76 -20.82 21.22
C ILE A 648 38.30 -22.27 21.37
N SER A 649 37.09 -22.57 20.92
CA SER A 649 36.53 -23.93 20.93
C SER A 649 37.22 -24.82 19.89
N LEU A 650 37.53 -24.26 18.72
CA LEU A 650 38.16 -24.97 17.61
C LEU A 650 39.15 -24.06 16.87
N ALA A 651 40.39 -24.50 16.74
CA ALA A 651 41.38 -23.86 15.88
C ALA A 651 41.65 -24.74 14.65
N LEU A 652 41.40 -24.22 13.45
CA LEU A 652 41.61 -24.90 12.18
C LEU A 652 42.77 -24.26 11.41
N HIS A 653 43.77 -25.08 11.13
CA HIS A 653 44.91 -24.71 10.32
C HIS A 653 44.65 -24.99 8.83
N TYR A 654 44.80 -23.97 7.99
CA TYR A 654 44.71 -24.05 6.53
C TYR A 654 46.12 -23.95 5.92
N PRO A 655 46.80 -25.09 5.69
CA PRO A 655 48.08 -25.10 4.98
C PRO A 655 47.89 -24.70 3.51
N ASN A 656 49.01 -24.47 2.83
CA ASN A 656 48.99 -24.32 1.38
C ASN A 656 48.45 -25.61 0.73
N PHE A 657 47.70 -25.46 -0.36
CA PHE A 657 47.06 -26.59 -1.03
C PHE A 657 48.09 -27.52 -1.66
N ASP A 658 47.88 -28.83 -1.50
CA ASP A 658 48.62 -29.84 -2.28
C ASP A 658 48.11 -29.91 -3.73
N GLN A 659 48.89 -30.56 -4.61
CA GLN A 659 48.53 -30.69 -6.02
C GLN A 659 47.15 -31.39 -6.21
N PRO A 660 46.78 -32.46 -5.48
CA PRO A 660 45.43 -33.03 -5.51
C PRO A 660 44.31 -32.06 -5.13
N GLN A 661 44.50 -31.25 -4.09
CA GLN A 661 43.56 -30.22 -3.63
C GLN A 661 43.41 -29.13 -4.68
N ARG A 662 44.52 -28.65 -5.28
CA ARG A 662 44.47 -27.69 -6.40
C ARG A 662 43.70 -28.25 -7.60
N CYS A 663 43.89 -29.52 -7.94
CA CYS A 663 43.08 -30.19 -8.98
C CYS A 663 41.59 -30.16 -8.66
N ARG A 664 41.21 -30.43 -7.39
CA ARG A 664 39.81 -30.37 -6.94
C ARG A 664 39.26 -28.94 -7.02
N ILE A 665 40.03 -27.93 -6.65
CA ILE A 665 39.62 -26.51 -6.73
C ILE A 665 39.36 -26.12 -8.20
N TRP A 666 40.26 -26.45 -9.12
CA TRP A 666 40.07 -26.22 -10.56
C TRP A 666 38.79 -26.89 -11.08
N ARG A 667 38.57 -28.17 -10.75
CA ARG A 667 37.32 -28.90 -11.12
C ARG A 667 36.08 -28.24 -10.52
N ASN A 668 36.12 -27.81 -9.26
CA ASN A 668 34.98 -27.15 -8.62
C ASN A 668 34.59 -25.85 -9.34
N PHE A 669 35.56 -25.03 -9.74
CA PHE A 669 35.28 -23.83 -10.53
C PHE A 669 34.74 -24.15 -11.93
N LEU A 670 35.32 -25.14 -12.61
CA LEU A 670 34.84 -25.56 -13.94
C LEU A 670 33.44 -26.15 -13.89
N ASN A 671 33.13 -26.98 -12.91
CA ASN A 671 31.79 -27.56 -12.72
C ASN A 671 30.74 -26.47 -12.44
N ARG A 672 31.10 -25.42 -11.70
CA ARG A 672 30.24 -24.25 -11.51
C ARG A 672 29.98 -23.52 -12.84
N LEU A 673 31.01 -23.34 -13.67
CA LEU A 673 30.85 -22.74 -15.00
C LEU A 673 30.00 -23.61 -15.94
N LYS A 674 30.16 -24.95 -15.90
CA LYS A 674 29.28 -25.91 -16.61
C LYS A 674 27.82 -25.76 -16.17
N ALA A 675 27.58 -25.67 -14.86
CA ALA A 675 26.23 -25.51 -14.30
C ALA A 675 25.57 -24.18 -14.72
N LEU A 676 26.35 -23.11 -14.86
CA LEU A 676 25.88 -21.81 -15.34
C LEU A 676 25.64 -21.77 -16.86
N LYS A 677 25.92 -22.85 -17.59
CA LYS A 677 25.78 -22.97 -19.06
C LYS A 677 26.47 -21.82 -19.81
N GLU A 678 27.63 -21.41 -19.33
CA GLU A 678 28.42 -20.36 -19.96
C GLU A 678 28.89 -20.82 -21.36
N PRO A 679 28.58 -20.06 -22.43
CA PRO A 679 29.03 -20.38 -23.78
C PRO A 679 30.54 -20.10 -23.94
N ASP A 680 31.13 -20.64 -25.00
CA ASP A 680 32.52 -20.37 -25.42
C ASP A 680 33.61 -20.86 -24.45
N ILE A 681 33.44 -22.04 -23.86
CA ILE A 681 34.45 -22.71 -23.02
C ILE A 681 34.67 -24.14 -23.52
N ASP A 682 35.91 -24.46 -23.89
CA ASP A 682 36.35 -25.82 -24.20
C ASP A 682 36.63 -26.57 -22.88
N PHE A 683 35.57 -27.12 -22.29
CA PHE A 683 35.65 -27.81 -21.01
C PHE A 683 36.52 -29.07 -21.08
N ASP A 684 36.51 -29.77 -22.21
CA ASP A 684 37.22 -31.05 -22.37
C ASP A 684 38.73 -30.84 -22.42
N ASP A 685 39.20 -29.82 -23.17
CA ASP A 685 40.61 -29.45 -23.22
C ASP A 685 41.14 -28.98 -21.86
N ILE A 686 40.36 -28.14 -21.15
CA ILE A 686 40.78 -27.68 -19.83
C ILE A 686 40.81 -28.84 -18.83
N GLU A 687 39.78 -29.70 -18.81
CA GLU A 687 39.65 -30.83 -17.89
C GLU A 687 40.80 -31.84 -18.04
N TRP A 688 41.19 -32.11 -19.29
CA TRP A 688 42.36 -32.95 -19.60
C TRP A 688 43.68 -32.36 -19.08
N ASN A 689 43.80 -31.03 -19.07
CA ASN A 689 45.03 -30.33 -18.68
C ASN A 689 45.04 -29.79 -17.23
N ILE A 690 43.99 -30.03 -16.42
CA ILE A 690 43.95 -29.66 -14.99
C ILE A 690 45.20 -30.12 -14.23
N PRO A 691 45.70 -31.37 -14.38
CA PRO A 691 46.88 -31.81 -13.64
C PRO A 691 48.12 -30.94 -13.92
N LYS A 692 48.25 -30.41 -15.15
CA LYS A 692 49.34 -29.50 -15.52
C LYS A 692 49.17 -28.12 -14.90
N LEU A 693 47.94 -27.58 -14.90
CA LEU A 693 47.64 -26.29 -14.25
C LEU A 693 47.80 -26.37 -12.72
N ALA A 694 47.55 -27.52 -12.13
CA ALA A 694 47.68 -27.74 -10.69
C ALA A 694 49.13 -27.96 -10.23
N ASN A 695 50.10 -28.14 -11.13
CA ASN A 695 51.51 -28.21 -10.77
C ASN A 695 52.02 -26.89 -10.19
N GLU A 696 51.50 -25.77 -10.68
CA GLU A 696 51.84 -24.44 -10.18
C GLU A 696 51.28 -24.23 -8.77
N ASP A 697 52.06 -23.60 -7.90
CA ASP A 697 51.73 -23.37 -6.49
C ASP A 697 50.77 -22.19 -6.31
N LEU A 698 49.59 -22.29 -6.91
CA LEU A 698 48.55 -21.26 -6.85
C LEU A 698 47.59 -21.49 -5.66
N ASN A 699 47.22 -20.40 -5.00
CA ASN A 699 46.13 -20.38 -4.02
C ASN A 699 44.75 -20.27 -4.69
N GLY A 700 43.68 -20.46 -3.91
CA GLY A 700 42.31 -20.50 -4.45
C GLY A 700 41.86 -19.17 -5.08
N ARG A 701 42.34 -18.03 -4.56
CA ARG A 701 42.07 -16.69 -5.12
C ARG A 701 42.77 -16.50 -6.45
N GLN A 702 44.01 -16.96 -6.57
CA GLN A 702 44.79 -16.92 -7.81
C GLN A 702 44.17 -17.82 -8.89
N ILE A 703 43.73 -19.03 -8.54
CA ILE A 703 43.02 -19.92 -9.48
C ILE A 703 41.76 -19.24 -10.02
N ARG A 704 40.95 -18.63 -9.14
CA ARG A 704 39.75 -17.87 -9.55
C ARG A 704 40.11 -16.72 -10.48
N ASN A 705 41.14 -15.93 -10.14
CA ASN A 705 41.61 -14.82 -10.96
C ASN A 705 42.12 -15.31 -12.33
N ALA A 706 42.84 -16.43 -12.36
CA ALA A 706 43.36 -17.01 -13.59
C ALA A 706 42.22 -17.40 -14.55
N ILE A 707 41.14 -17.98 -14.02
CA ILE A 707 39.93 -18.29 -14.79
C ILE A 707 39.27 -17.01 -15.33
N THR A 708 39.08 -16.00 -14.48
CA THR A 708 38.44 -14.74 -14.89
C THR A 708 39.25 -14.01 -15.96
N ILE A 709 40.56 -13.86 -15.77
CA ILE A 709 41.45 -13.21 -16.74
C ILE A 709 41.55 -14.06 -18.01
N GLY A 710 41.61 -15.38 -17.90
CA GLY A 710 41.57 -16.30 -19.03
C GLY A 710 40.31 -16.11 -19.88
N ARG A 711 39.14 -15.99 -19.25
CA ARG A 711 37.87 -15.69 -19.93
C ARG A 711 37.92 -14.35 -20.67
N GLN A 712 38.44 -13.30 -20.03
CA GLN A 712 38.59 -11.99 -20.65
C GLN A 712 39.54 -12.05 -21.86
N LEU A 713 40.64 -12.79 -21.74
CA LEU A 713 41.60 -13.00 -22.82
C LEU A 713 40.99 -13.76 -24.00
N ALA A 714 40.26 -14.86 -23.74
CA ALA A 714 39.56 -15.63 -24.76
C ALA A 714 38.51 -14.78 -25.49
N LYS A 715 37.71 -14.01 -24.74
CA LYS A 715 36.72 -13.07 -25.29
C LYS A 715 37.36 -11.98 -26.15
N PHE A 716 38.49 -11.42 -25.71
CA PHE A 716 39.25 -10.45 -26.50
C PHE A 716 39.76 -11.06 -27.82
N GLN A 717 40.22 -12.31 -27.78
CA GLN A 717 40.69 -13.06 -28.95
C GLN A 717 39.54 -13.60 -29.82
N LYS A 718 38.27 -13.45 -29.40
CA LYS A 718 37.09 -14.04 -30.04
C LYS A 718 37.22 -15.55 -30.24
N LYS A 719 37.78 -16.23 -29.25
CA LYS A 719 37.95 -17.69 -29.20
C LYS A 719 37.31 -18.24 -27.94
N GLU A 720 37.04 -19.53 -27.96
CA GLU A 720 36.62 -20.25 -26.76
C GLU A 720 37.77 -20.30 -25.74
N LEU A 721 37.43 -20.27 -24.46
CA LEU A 721 38.40 -20.45 -23.38
C LEU A 721 38.97 -21.86 -23.47
N SER A 722 40.29 -21.96 -23.55
CA SER A 722 41.03 -23.22 -23.65
C SER A 722 42.24 -23.21 -22.71
N TYR A 723 42.90 -24.35 -22.56
CA TYR A 723 44.08 -24.52 -21.72
C TYR A 723 45.18 -23.51 -22.06
N THR A 724 45.37 -23.14 -23.33
CA THR A 724 46.43 -22.21 -23.75
C THR A 724 46.25 -20.82 -23.14
N HIS A 725 45.01 -20.35 -23.04
CA HIS A 725 44.68 -19.07 -22.42
C HIS A 725 44.96 -19.11 -20.91
N LEU A 726 44.54 -20.18 -20.22
CA LEU A 726 44.78 -20.35 -18.78
C LEU A 726 46.27 -20.50 -18.47
N LYS A 727 46.99 -21.29 -19.26
CA LYS A 727 48.44 -21.47 -19.15
C LYS A 727 49.16 -20.12 -19.26
N HIS A 728 48.82 -19.32 -20.26
CA HIS A 728 49.43 -17.99 -20.44
C HIS A 728 49.19 -17.08 -19.22
N VAL A 729 47.97 -17.06 -18.69
CA VAL A 729 47.66 -16.26 -17.50
C VAL A 729 48.41 -16.73 -16.25
N VAL A 730 48.51 -18.05 -16.06
CA VAL A 730 49.23 -18.65 -14.94
C VAL A 730 50.74 -18.37 -15.05
N GLU A 731 51.33 -18.48 -16.24
CA GLU A 731 52.75 -18.15 -16.46
C GLU A 731 53.05 -16.69 -16.15
N VAL A 732 52.21 -15.75 -16.60
CA VAL A 732 52.36 -14.32 -16.31
C VAL A 732 52.20 -14.03 -14.81
N ALA A 733 51.24 -14.67 -14.15
CA ALA A 733 51.06 -14.54 -12.70
C ALA A 733 52.26 -15.11 -11.91
N GLY A 734 52.82 -16.23 -12.37
CA GLY A 734 53.99 -16.87 -11.77
C GLY A 734 55.27 -16.04 -11.88
N GLN A 735 55.45 -15.27 -12.96
CA GLN A 735 56.59 -14.34 -13.11
C GLN A 735 56.60 -13.28 -12.01
N PHE A 736 55.43 -12.73 -11.65
CA PHE A 736 55.31 -11.75 -10.58
C PHE A 736 55.63 -12.36 -9.21
N GLU A 737 55.14 -13.57 -8.92
CA GLU A 737 55.47 -14.26 -7.66
C GLU A 737 56.96 -14.58 -7.53
N THR A 738 57.58 -15.01 -8.62
CA THR A 738 59.02 -15.29 -8.66
C THR A 738 59.82 -14.02 -8.36
N TYR A 739 59.39 -12.88 -8.92
CA TYR A 739 59.97 -11.56 -8.63
C TYR A 739 59.79 -11.14 -7.16
N VAL A 740 58.61 -11.37 -6.57
CA VAL A 740 58.32 -11.07 -5.15
C VAL A 740 59.10 -11.97 -4.19
N LYS A 741 59.23 -13.27 -4.51
CA LYS A 741 60.06 -14.20 -3.72
C LYS A 741 61.53 -13.81 -3.78
N GLY A 742 62.05 -13.50 -4.97
CA GLY A 742 63.43 -13.05 -5.15
C GLY A 742 63.76 -11.72 -4.46
N THR A 743 62.77 -10.82 -4.30
CA THR A 743 62.95 -9.57 -3.52
C THR A 743 62.90 -9.79 -2.00
N LYS A 744 62.10 -10.76 -1.52
CA LYS A 744 62.09 -11.14 -0.09
C LYS A 744 63.33 -11.94 0.33
N GLU A 745 63.87 -12.77 -0.55
CA GLU A 745 65.10 -13.55 -0.29
C GLU A 745 66.37 -12.69 -0.30
N ASN A 746 66.34 -11.51 -0.94
CA ASN A 746 67.47 -10.55 -0.97
C ASN A 746 67.51 -9.59 0.22
N LEU A 747 66.58 -9.68 1.18
CA LEU A 747 66.65 -8.93 2.43
C LEU A 747 67.36 -9.79 3.48
N SER A 748 68.57 -9.39 3.88
CA SER A 748 69.28 -10.06 4.97
C SER A 748 68.49 -9.92 6.28
N GLY A 749 68.58 -10.91 7.19
CA GLY A 749 67.87 -10.88 8.48
C GLY A 749 68.17 -9.63 9.32
N GLU A 750 69.32 -8.99 9.10
CA GLU A 750 69.70 -7.72 9.75
C GLU A 750 68.93 -6.50 9.20
N GLU A 751 68.54 -6.50 7.92
CA GLU A 751 67.78 -5.41 7.30
C GLU A 751 66.28 -5.46 7.65
N ILE A 752 65.74 -6.67 7.83
CA ILE A 752 64.37 -6.89 8.32
C ILE A 752 64.26 -6.47 9.80
N ALA A 753 65.27 -6.76 10.62
CA ALA A 753 65.32 -6.32 12.01
C ALA A 753 65.43 -4.78 12.15
N ARG A 754 66.22 -4.12 11.29
CA ARG A 754 66.31 -2.65 11.23
C ARG A 754 65.01 -1.99 10.75
N ALA A 755 64.32 -2.58 9.79
CA ALA A 755 63.04 -2.04 9.29
C ALA A 755 61.89 -2.22 10.31
N ALA A 756 61.97 -3.23 11.18
CA ALA A 756 60.99 -3.49 12.25
C ALA A 756 61.26 -2.70 13.55
N GLY A 757 62.28 -1.84 13.60
CA GLY A 757 62.56 -0.98 14.75
C GLY A 757 63.04 -1.70 16.02
N LEU A 758 63.44 -2.97 15.93
CA LEU A 758 64.04 -3.71 17.03
C LEU A 758 65.56 -3.41 17.03
N ARG A 759 66.00 -2.63 18.01
CA ARG A 759 67.42 -2.46 18.34
C ARG A 759 67.84 -3.46 19.41
#